data_AF-A0A8K0U7J1-F1
#
_entry.id   AF-A0A8K0U7J1-F1
#
_cell.length_a   1.000
_cell.length_b   1.000
_cell.length_c   1.000
_cell.angle_alpha   90.00
_cell.angle_beta   90.00
_cell.angle_gamma   90.00
#
_symmetry.space_group_name_H-M   'P 1'
#
loop_
_entity.id
_entity.type
_entity.pdbx_description
1 polymer ?
#
loop_
_entity_poly.entity_id
_entity_poly.type
_entity_poly.pdbx_seq_one_letter_code
_entity_poly.pdbx_strand_id
1 'polypeptide(L)'
;MSGLLPVGPTTASTNTIPAYAQEQPLLTFPPFPAPPEGVSIMPFKDFKPRGIQLFSASMKVDGAADEDNDAELDALGIPTVELRVKHSTDVCKSSARKKRKKKKAAAAANSAPVKRPPWYEEWEEGENLRVTKGNYDLSIPSVDRFFQSASDFRSGRPWPPVSSGLNNLWDQFRLFVGLLVNPSSFRKVGAKKYAPDPCPDYESDDEDEEPMINMIGGSNAGEDGDARPKKRHRADDPDSTAAEDDIYEDDADPQDPYKLDEDARDERISKFLRDPEKAVRIFLSSHMRERGLIWSERNLIFTPRLVSFFLAFVLRNRVLPEPTYQRGLKRALETVEHAKKELPLIYKVARILPDAFSDGCKECFGRKGGYNWTFATANEVEEKKTATTAAQAGLKETVDDSMQVDITVPPPPPATNVTMDNPAAETNGWGGGWDGMNGWGKDAGDSGGWGEGAWNLPADGNEAKDSQAGDGDDGTNNENDPTSSWAAYSSTWTRPTPSLTTYLGPSVLPLTHTTGVVESSTRRVCEIHPPAVTPSVGQQQKRKGAKGSKAKEWAPSASGAESKLDAHFAKVVLAPWGREEGDISRPEIWETSRGPVIHPNPQAATVSKGSTATSGSNEVGTARKPHDPLIDTITLLVDPEVAEALKLVPGIGVTATWVEIVRLEEVEGETGGSKRAVDGSAQGAGYPKRFWYHEDVTSTFPSFYTAKDWE
;
A
#
# COMPACT_ATOMS: atom_id res chain seq x y z
N MET A 1 14.32 49.89 25.18
CA MET A 1 14.20 50.04 26.64
C MET A 1 15.03 48.94 27.28
N SER A 2 16.25 49.28 27.66
CA SER A 2 17.26 48.35 28.16
C SER A 2 17.23 48.36 29.69
N GLY A 3 17.12 47.17 30.30
CA GLY A 3 17.17 46.98 31.75
C GLY A 3 18.47 46.29 32.15
N LEU A 4 19.40 47.09 32.69
CA LEU A 4 20.64 46.67 33.36
C LEU A 4 20.32 46.21 34.79
N LEU A 5 20.99 45.14 35.25
CA LEU A 5 21.10 44.78 36.67
C LEU A 5 22.58 44.74 37.10
N PRO A 6 22.90 45.06 38.37
CA PRO A 6 24.23 45.46 38.79
C PRO A 6 25.10 44.30 39.29
N VAL A 7 26.41 44.50 39.11
CA VAL A 7 27.54 43.71 39.61
C VAL A 7 27.84 44.11 41.06
N GLY A 8 28.03 43.13 41.95
CA GLY A 8 28.52 43.29 43.31
C GLY A 8 29.92 42.68 43.50
N PRO A 9 30.71 43.14 44.49
CA PRO A 9 32.17 43.11 44.42
C PRO A 9 32.83 41.88 45.06
N THR A 10 34.00 41.59 44.49
CA THR A 10 35.02 40.62 44.90
C THR A 10 35.66 40.98 46.24
N THR A 11 35.76 40.00 47.15
CA THR A 11 36.74 40.01 48.25
C THR A 11 37.57 38.74 48.20
N ALA A 12 38.88 38.92 48.10
CA ALA A 12 39.88 37.87 48.17
C ALA A 12 40.07 37.40 49.62
N SER A 13 40.20 36.09 49.81
CA SER A 13 40.75 35.50 51.03
C SER A 13 41.49 34.21 50.69
N THR A 14 42.80 34.29 50.83
CA THR A 14 43.79 33.23 50.97
C THR A 14 43.31 32.14 51.94
N ASN A 15 43.45 30.86 51.58
CA ASN A 15 43.70 29.81 52.57
C ASN A 15 44.25 28.52 51.95
N THR A 16 45.54 28.30 52.26
CA THR A 16 46.09 27.12 52.94
C THR A 16 45.51 25.75 52.60
N ILE A 17 46.37 24.93 51.99
CA ILE A 17 46.20 23.49 51.76
C ILE A 17 46.32 22.75 53.11
N PRO A 18 45.30 21.99 53.58
CA PRO A 18 45.51 20.95 54.56
C PRO A 18 45.56 19.59 53.85
N ALA A 19 46.63 18.85 54.12
CA ALA A 19 46.72 17.43 53.83
C ALA A 19 45.65 16.68 54.64
N TYR A 20 44.58 16.25 53.98
CA TYR A 20 43.60 15.32 54.55
C TYR A 20 43.87 13.91 54.02
N ALA A 21 44.33 13.05 54.92
CA ALA A 21 44.19 11.61 54.78
C ALA A 21 42.70 11.30 54.62
N GLN A 22 42.32 10.65 53.52
CA GLN A 22 40.94 10.27 53.24
C GLN A 22 40.52 9.12 54.18
N GLU A 23 39.94 9.45 55.33
CA GLU A 23 38.96 8.57 55.95
C GLU A 23 37.72 8.58 55.05
N GLN A 24 37.43 7.43 54.43
CA GLN A 24 36.23 7.29 53.63
C GLN A 24 35.01 7.60 54.52
N PRO A 25 34.10 8.49 54.10
CA PRO A 25 32.90 8.78 54.88
C PRO A 25 32.12 7.47 55.05
N LEU A 26 32.05 6.98 56.30
CA LEU A 26 31.10 5.93 56.65
C LEU A 26 29.71 6.47 56.31
N LEU A 27 29.13 5.95 55.23
CA LEU A 27 27.72 6.08 54.89
C LEU A 27 26.92 5.53 56.08
N THR A 28 26.58 6.40 57.02
CA THR A 28 25.63 6.11 58.09
C THR A 28 24.25 6.28 57.49
N PHE A 29 23.57 5.16 57.26
CA PHE A 29 22.19 5.19 56.83
C PHE A 29 21.38 6.02 57.84
N PRO A 30 20.47 6.89 57.38
CA PRO A 30 19.55 7.57 58.29
C PRO A 30 18.82 6.51 59.13
N PRO A 31 18.54 6.79 60.41
CA PRO A 31 17.85 5.85 61.26
C PRO A 31 16.54 5.42 60.58
N PHE A 32 16.28 4.12 60.56
CA PHE A 32 15.03 3.60 60.00
C PHE A 32 13.85 4.29 60.70
N PRO A 33 12.82 4.73 59.94
CA PRO A 33 11.65 5.35 60.55
C PRO A 33 11.02 4.41 61.57
N ALA A 34 10.59 4.96 62.71
CA ALA A 34 9.91 4.19 63.73
C ALA A 34 8.63 3.57 63.14
N PRO A 35 8.28 2.31 63.49
CA PRO A 35 7.03 1.70 63.06
C PRO A 35 5.83 2.56 63.46
N PRO A 36 4.81 2.69 62.59
CA PRO A 36 3.57 3.37 62.93
C PRO A 36 2.92 2.79 64.20
N GLU A 37 2.26 3.63 64.98
CA GLU A 37 1.55 3.20 66.19
C GLU A 37 0.54 2.08 65.85
N GLY A 38 0.64 0.95 66.58
CA GLY A 38 -0.18 -0.24 66.36
C GLY A 38 0.40 -1.30 65.40
N VAL A 39 1.54 -1.04 64.74
CA VAL A 39 2.19 -1.99 63.84
C VAL A 39 3.31 -2.75 64.56
N SER A 40 3.08 -4.04 64.83
CA SER A 40 4.10 -4.94 65.38
C SER A 40 4.98 -5.48 64.25
N ILE A 41 6.23 -5.03 64.16
CA ILE A 41 7.21 -5.61 63.23
C ILE A 41 7.63 -6.98 63.76
N MET A 42 7.34 -8.04 62.99
CA MET A 42 7.81 -9.39 63.31
C MET A 42 9.33 -9.48 63.13
N PRO A 43 10.10 -9.88 64.16
CA PRO A 43 11.53 -10.14 64.00
C PRO A 43 11.78 -11.21 62.95
N PHE A 44 12.84 -11.08 62.16
CA PHE A 44 13.16 -12.03 61.09
C PHE A 44 13.30 -13.48 61.59
N LYS A 45 13.65 -13.66 62.87
CA LYS A 45 13.77 -14.98 63.52
C LYS A 45 12.41 -15.68 63.68
N ASP A 46 11.33 -14.90 63.79
CA ASP A 46 9.97 -15.39 63.96
C ASP A 46 9.23 -15.50 62.61
N PHE A 47 9.83 -14.99 61.53
CA PHE A 47 9.30 -15.10 60.17
C PHE A 47 9.37 -16.55 59.69
N LYS A 48 8.20 -17.17 59.50
CA LYS A 48 8.08 -18.48 58.86
C LYS A 48 7.72 -18.27 57.39
N PRO A 49 8.57 -18.65 56.42
CA PRO A 49 8.24 -18.51 55.00
C PRO A 49 7.05 -19.42 54.68
N ARG A 50 5.89 -18.83 54.42
CA ARG A 50 4.67 -19.59 54.13
C ARG A 50 4.43 -19.85 52.63
N GLY A 51 5.29 -19.32 51.75
CA GLY A 51 5.23 -19.52 50.30
C GLY A 51 3.99 -18.90 49.64
N ILE A 52 3.92 -18.99 48.31
CA ILE A 52 2.73 -18.63 47.53
C ILE A 52 1.92 -19.91 47.29
N GLN A 53 0.62 -19.86 47.59
CA GLN A 53 -0.29 -20.99 47.37
C GLN A 53 -0.82 -20.93 45.94
N LEU A 54 -0.15 -21.65 45.04
CA LEU A 54 -0.47 -21.63 43.61
C LEU A 54 -1.85 -22.22 43.26
N PHE A 55 -2.52 -22.93 44.16
CA PHE A 55 -3.85 -23.51 43.90
C PHE A 55 -4.63 -23.69 45.19
N SER A 56 -5.76 -23.00 45.36
CA SER A 56 -6.71 -23.36 46.42
C SER A 56 -7.42 -24.66 46.00
N ALA A 57 -6.85 -25.81 46.39
CA ALA A 57 -7.50 -27.10 46.17
C ALA A 57 -8.85 -27.23 46.91
N SER A 58 -9.18 -26.27 47.79
CA SER A 58 -10.31 -26.30 48.71
C SER A 58 -11.59 -25.63 48.20
N MET A 59 -11.63 -25.03 47.01
CA MET A 59 -12.84 -24.37 46.51
C MET A 59 -13.52 -25.09 45.33
N LYS A 60 -13.50 -26.43 45.35
CA LYS A 60 -14.43 -27.24 44.55
C LYS A 60 -15.77 -27.35 45.29
N VAL A 61 -16.57 -26.29 45.24
CA VAL A 61 -17.99 -26.36 45.62
C VAL A 61 -18.78 -26.60 44.34
N ASP A 62 -19.28 -27.83 44.20
CA ASP A 62 -20.38 -28.25 43.32
C ASP A 62 -20.34 -27.84 41.83
N GLY A 63 -19.41 -28.45 41.09
CA GLY A 63 -19.73 -28.97 39.74
C GLY A 63 -19.62 -28.04 38.53
N ALA A 64 -19.33 -26.74 38.68
CA ALA A 64 -19.02 -25.86 37.56
C ALA A 64 -17.60 -25.29 37.71
N ALA A 65 -16.65 -25.88 37.00
CA ALA A 65 -15.28 -25.36 36.95
C ALA A 65 -15.25 -24.19 35.95
N ASP A 66 -15.40 -22.96 36.45
CA ASP A 66 -14.96 -21.78 35.71
C ASP A 66 -13.43 -21.83 35.65
N GLU A 67 -12.87 -22.30 34.53
CA GLU A 67 -11.42 -22.46 34.32
C GLU A 67 -10.65 -21.12 34.33
N ASP A 68 -11.35 -19.99 34.41
CA ASP A 68 -10.77 -18.65 34.24
C ASP A 68 -10.47 -17.89 35.55
N ASN A 69 -10.71 -18.48 36.73
CA ASN A 69 -10.53 -17.79 38.03
C ASN A 69 -9.48 -18.42 38.96
N ASP A 70 -8.40 -18.94 38.39
CA ASP A 70 -7.21 -19.40 39.13
C ASP A 70 -6.31 -18.21 39.52
N ALA A 71 -6.85 -17.28 40.34
CA ALA A 71 -6.03 -16.21 40.92
C ALA A 71 -5.01 -16.83 41.90
N GLU A 72 -3.71 -16.60 41.66
CA GLU A 72 -2.64 -17.02 42.57
C GLU A 72 -2.83 -16.31 43.92
N LEU A 73 -2.90 -17.08 45.02
CA LEU A 73 -3.12 -16.53 46.37
C LEU A 73 -1.85 -16.67 47.20
N ASP A 74 -1.53 -15.68 48.02
CA ASP A 74 -0.46 -15.79 49.01
C ASP A 74 -0.86 -16.74 50.16
N ALA A 75 0.05 -16.94 51.12
CA ALA A 75 -0.23 -17.81 52.27
C ALA A 75 -1.33 -17.31 53.23
N LEU A 76 -1.81 -16.07 53.05
CA LEU A 76 -2.91 -15.48 53.80
C LEU A 76 -4.21 -15.48 52.98
N GLY A 77 -4.20 -16.05 51.78
CA GLY A 77 -5.36 -16.08 50.88
C GLY A 77 -5.58 -14.77 50.13
N ILE A 78 -4.56 -13.90 50.06
CA ILE A 78 -4.63 -12.61 49.36
C ILE A 78 -4.19 -12.83 47.91
N PRO A 79 -4.97 -12.36 46.90
CA PRO A 79 -4.56 -12.44 45.50
C PRO A 79 -3.21 -11.76 45.26
N THR A 80 -2.25 -12.52 44.74
CA THR A 80 -0.94 -12.00 44.35
C THR A 80 -1.02 -11.37 42.97
N VAL A 81 -0.33 -10.25 42.79
CA VAL A 81 -0.20 -9.59 41.48
C VAL A 81 0.87 -10.35 40.69
N GLU A 82 0.51 -10.86 39.51
CA GLU A 82 1.46 -11.54 38.62
C GLU A 82 2.62 -10.60 38.28
N LEU A 83 3.85 -11.04 38.58
CA LEU A 83 5.04 -10.29 38.20
C LEU A 83 5.18 -10.30 36.68
N ARG A 84 5.40 -9.12 36.08
CA ARG A 84 5.58 -8.98 34.62
C ARG A 84 6.73 -9.84 34.05
N VAL A 85 7.72 -10.15 34.87
CA VAL A 85 8.89 -10.95 34.49
C VAL A 85 8.74 -12.32 35.13
N LYS A 86 8.41 -13.32 34.31
CA LYS A 86 8.42 -14.73 34.73
C LYS A 86 9.87 -15.17 34.89
N HIS A 87 10.32 -15.37 36.12
CA HIS A 87 11.67 -15.89 36.35
C HIS A 87 11.69 -17.39 36.08
N SER A 88 12.79 -17.93 35.56
CA SER A 88 12.95 -19.39 35.42
C SER A 88 12.90 -20.13 36.77
N THR A 89 13.05 -19.40 37.88
CA THR A 89 12.90 -19.87 39.25
C THR A 89 11.48 -19.83 39.80
N ASP A 90 10.50 -19.22 39.09
CA ASP A 90 9.06 -19.24 39.46
C ASP A 90 8.40 -20.59 39.20
N VAL A 91 9.18 -21.59 38.79
CA VAL A 91 8.71 -22.97 38.78
C VAL A 91 8.49 -23.39 40.23
N CYS A 92 7.22 -23.56 40.60
CA CYS A 92 6.76 -24.04 41.89
C CYS A 92 7.72 -25.10 42.48
N LYS A 93 8.43 -24.74 43.55
CA LYS A 93 9.34 -25.66 44.26
C LYS A 93 8.58 -26.76 45.03
N SER A 94 7.26 -26.63 45.18
CA SER A 94 6.44 -27.72 45.72
C SER A 94 6.30 -28.83 44.67
N SER A 95 6.79 -30.00 45.02
CA SER A 95 7.12 -31.13 44.14
C SER A 95 5.92 -31.88 43.52
N ALA A 96 4.74 -31.26 43.39
CA ALA A 96 3.51 -31.98 43.06
C ALA A 96 3.25 -32.26 41.57
N ARG A 97 4.09 -31.81 40.61
CA ARG A 97 3.79 -31.99 39.17
C ARG A 97 4.94 -32.49 38.28
N LYS A 98 5.78 -33.41 38.76
CA LYS A 98 6.65 -34.20 37.86
C LYS A 98 5.90 -35.25 36.99
N LYS A 99 4.59 -35.46 37.17
CA LYS A 99 3.80 -36.42 36.36
C LYS A 99 3.12 -35.87 35.09
N ARG A 100 3.09 -34.54 34.83
CA ARG A 100 2.41 -34.02 33.61
C ARG A 100 3.29 -33.88 32.37
N LYS A 101 4.62 -33.98 32.47
CA LYS A 101 5.51 -33.84 31.29
C LYS A 101 5.46 -35.06 30.35
N LYS A 102 5.07 -36.25 30.84
CA LYS A 102 4.93 -37.46 29.99
C LYS A 102 3.55 -37.59 29.32
N LYS A 103 2.53 -36.83 29.74
CA LYS A 103 1.19 -36.85 29.11
C LYS A 103 1.01 -35.82 27.99
N LYS A 104 1.85 -34.77 27.92
CA LYS A 104 1.80 -33.78 26.83
C LYS A 104 2.39 -34.29 25.51
N ALA A 105 3.26 -35.31 25.55
CA ALA A 105 3.76 -35.99 24.34
C ALA A 105 2.74 -36.98 23.75
N ALA A 106 1.89 -37.61 24.57
CA ALA A 106 0.87 -38.55 24.08
C ALA A 106 -0.46 -37.87 23.70
N ALA A 107 -0.77 -36.69 24.26
CA ALA A 107 -1.95 -35.91 23.87
C ALA A 107 -1.75 -35.16 22.53
N ALA A 108 -0.51 -35.04 22.04
CA ALA A 108 -0.19 -34.39 20.77
C ALA A 108 -0.45 -35.27 19.54
N ALA A 109 -0.66 -36.58 19.72
CA ALA A 109 -0.93 -37.49 18.60
C ALA A 109 -2.35 -37.37 18.03
N ASN A 110 -3.31 -36.81 18.79
CA ASN A 110 -4.71 -36.63 18.37
C ASN A 110 -5.24 -35.19 18.52
N SER A 111 -4.41 -34.24 18.97
CA SER A 111 -4.83 -32.83 18.97
C SER A 111 -4.63 -32.27 17.57
N ALA A 112 -5.70 -31.71 17.00
CA ALA A 112 -5.66 -30.99 15.73
C ALA A 112 -4.41 -30.09 15.64
N PRO A 113 -3.77 -29.99 14.46
CA PRO A 113 -2.53 -29.24 14.29
C PRO A 113 -2.71 -27.85 14.87
N VAL A 114 -1.95 -27.55 15.93
CA VAL A 114 -1.98 -26.25 16.60
C VAL A 114 -1.60 -25.23 15.55
N LYS A 115 -2.58 -24.42 15.11
CA LYS A 115 -2.34 -23.32 14.18
C LYS A 115 -1.30 -22.42 14.82
N ARG A 116 -0.12 -22.31 14.20
CA ARG A 116 0.89 -21.37 14.67
C ARG A 116 0.27 -19.98 14.60
N PRO A 117 0.33 -19.18 15.69
CA PRO A 117 -0.14 -17.81 15.64
C PRO A 117 0.62 -17.05 14.54
N PRO A 118 0.01 -16.04 13.92
CA PRO A 118 0.71 -15.18 12.98
C PRO A 118 1.90 -14.51 13.67
N TRP A 119 2.96 -14.27 12.90
CA TRP A 119 4.24 -13.75 13.42
C TRP A 119 4.12 -12.47 14.26
N TYR A 120 3.13 -11.62 13.96
CA TYR A 120 2.93 -10.37 14.69
C TYR A 120 2.34 -10.60 16.08
N GLU A 121 1.55 -11.65 16.30
CA GLU A 121 1.08 -12.05 17.64
C GLU A 121 2.25 -12.62 18.45
N GLU A 122 3.08 -13.47 17.83
CA GLU A 122 4.30 -13.98 18.46
C GLU A 122 5.28 -12.87 18.86
N TRP A 123 5.35 -11.79 18.08
CA TRP A 123 6.20 -10.65 18.41
C TRP A 123 5.59 -9.80 19.52
N GLU A 124 4.28 -9.55 19.46
CA GLU A 124 3.54 -8.81 20.50
C GLU A 124 3.69 -9.46 21.88
N GLU A 125 3.68 -10.80 21.92
CA GLU A 125 4.06 -11.61 23.09
C GLU A 125 5.54 -11.45 23.45
N GLY A 126 5.83 -10.47 24.30
CA GLY A 126 7.17 -10.25 24.85
C GLY A 126 7.95 -9.12 24.18
N GLU A 127 7.39 -8.43 23.17
CA GLU A 127 8.00 -7.22 22.62
C GLU A 127 8.35 -6.25 23.75
N ASN A 128 7.45 -6.02 24.71
CA ASN A 128 7.68 -5.13 25.86
C ASN A 128 8.95 -5.47 26.69
N LEU A 129 9.36 -6.74 26.72
CA LEU A 129 10.50 -7.22 27.51
C LEU A 129 11.84 -7.15 26.75
N ARG A 130 11.82 -6.98 25.41
CA ARG A 130 13.03 -6.98 24.57
C ARG A 130 13.83 -5.68 24.71
N VAL A 131 14.57 -5.51 25.80
CA VAL A 131 15.49 -4.38 25.96
C VAL A 131 16.87 -4.80 25.45
N THR A 132 17.47 -4.00 24.57
CA THR A 132 18.84 -4.21 24.10
C THR A 132 19.77 -4.17 25.31
N LYS A 133 20.66 -5.17 25.43
CA LYS A 133 21.63 -5.23 26.52
C LYS A 133 22.68 -4.15 26.29
N GLY A 134 22.58 -3.07 27.07
CA GLY A 134 23.45 -1.90 26.94
C GLY A 134 22.65 -0.70 26.46
N ASN A 135 22.85 0.43 27.13
CA ASN A 135 22.31 1.68 26.63
C ASN A 135 23.07 2.07 25.37
N TYR A 136 22.37 2.63 24.38
CA TYR A 136 23.03 3.24 23.22
C TYR A 136 23.98 4.35 23.70
N ASP A 137 25.22 4.31 23.25
CA ASP A 137 26.22 5.32 23.62
C ASP A 137 25.84 6.67 23.04
N LEU A 138 25.69 7.67 23.91
CA LEU A 138 25.25 9.01 23.52
C LEU A 138 26.34 9.82 22.83
N SER A 139 27.61 9.39 22.89
CA SER A 139 28.67 10.04 22.12
C SER A 139 28.64 9.70 20.62
N ILE A 140 27.93 8.63 20.24
CA ILE A 140 27.71 8.27 18.83
C ILE A 140 26.65 9.21 18.23
N PRO A 141 26.85 9.74 17.01
CA PRO A 141 25.87 10.56 16.29
C PRO A 141 24.49 9.89 16.20
N SER A 142 23.42 10.69 16.22
CA SER A 142 22.04 10.18 16.18
C SER A 142 21.75 9.32 14.94
N VAL A 143 22.36 9.66 13.80
CA VAL A 143 22.26 8.91 12.54
C VAL A 143 22.81 7.50 12.70
N ASP A 144 24.02 7.37 13.25
CA ASP A 144 24.68 6.08 13.48
C ASP A 144 23.96 5.24 14.54
N ARG A 145 23.47 5.86 15.63
CA ARG A 145 22.65 5.16 16.63
C ARG A 145 21.37 4.60 16.00
N PHE A 146 20.73 5.39 15.14
CA PHE A 146 19.54 4.97 14.43
C PHE A 146 19.84 3.82 13.45
N PHE A 147 20.97 3.88 12.73
CA PHE A 147 21.45 2.79 11.89
C PHE A 147 21.71 1.50 12.69
N GLN A 148 22.45 1.60 13.80
CA GLN A 148 22.72 0.48 14.70
C GLN A 148 21.41 -0.16 15.21
N SER A 149 20.42 0.66 15.56
CA SER A 149 19.12 0.17 16.04
C SER A 149 18.38 -0.68 15.01
N ALA A 150 18.56 -0.44 13.70
CA ALA A 150 17.96 -1.27 12.66
C ALA A 150 18.60 -2.67 12.60
N SER A 151 19.91 -2.76 12.85
CA SER A 151 20.62 -4.03 12.97
C SER A 151 20.19 -4.81 14.22
N ASP A 152 20.14 -4.13 15.36
CA ASP A 152 19.69 -4.71 16.64
C ASP A 152 18.22 -5.15 16.58
N PHE A 153 17.38 -4.39 15.87
CA PHE A 153 15.99 -4.75 15.64
C PHE A 153 15.89 -6.09 14.89
N ARG A 154 16.75 -6.29 13.88
CA ARG A 154 16.78 -7.52 13.09
C ARG A 154 17.35 -8.70 13.88
N SER A 155 18.49 -8.53 14.55
CA SER A 155 19.19 -9.62 15.25
C SER A 155 18.45 -10.12 16.50
N GLY A 156 17.68 -9.24 17.15
CA GLY A 156 16.99 -9.57 18.38
C GLY A 156 15.70 -10.36 18.25
N ARG A 157 15.29 -10.82 17.05
CA ARG A 157 13.96 -11.44 16.79
C ARG A 157 14.03 -12.66 15.86
N PRO A 158 13.15 -13.67 16.06
CA PRO A 158 12.93 -14.69 15.05
C PRO A 158 12.16 -14.07 13.87
N TRP A 159 12.78 -14.05 12.70
CA TRP A 159 12.13 -13.58 11.48
C TRP A 159 11.30 -14.70 10.86
N PRO A 160 10.10 -14.38 10.35
CA PRO A 160 9.33 -15.33 9.56
C PRO A 160 10.12 -15.81 8.34
N PRO A 161 9.78 -16.99 7.78
CA PRO A 161 10.41 -17.51 6.58
C PRO A 161 10.42 -16.49 5.43
N VAL A 162 11.38 -16.58 4.51
CA VAL A 162 11.52 -15.64 3.38
C VAL A 162 10.27 -15.61 2.50
N SER A 163 9.59 -16.75 2.35
CA SER A 163 8.29 -16.87 1.66
C SER A 163 7.20 -15.97 2.27
N SER A 164 7.42 -15.46 3.48
CA SER A 164 6.50 -14.52 4.10
C SER A 164 6.50 -13.12 3.47
N GLY A 165 7.49 -12.79 2.64
CA GLY A 165 7.68 -11.46 2.08
C GLY A 165 8.04 -10.37 3.10
N LEU A 166 8.08 -10.67 4.42
CA LEU A 166 8.33 -9.65 5.46
C LEU A 166 9.73 -9.05 5.34
N ASN A 167 10.73 -9.85 4.93
CA ASN A 167 12.09 -9.37 4.67
C ASN A 167 12.10 -8.30 3.57
N ASN A 168 11.37 -8.53 2.47
CA ASN A 168 11.26 -7.54 1.39
C ASN A 168 10.59 -6.26 1.90
N LEU A 169 9.51 -6.35 2.68
CA LEU A 169 8.85 -5.16 3.26
C LEU A 169 9.79 -4.37 4.17
N TRP A 170 10.60 -5.07 4.96
CA TRP A 170 11.62 -4.45 5.79
C TRP A 170 12.69 -3.75 4.97
N ASP A 171 13.20 -4.40 3.92
CA ASP A 171 14.20 -3.80 3.05
C ASP A 171 13.65 -2.61 2.25
N GLN A 172 12.37 -2.64 1.82
CA GLN A 172 11.71 -1.46 1.23
C GLN A 172 11.66 -0.28 2.21
N PHE A 173 11.30 -0.52 3.47
CA PHE A 173 11.32 0.52 4.50
C PHE A 173 12.74 1.05 4.74
N ARG A 174 13.74 0.16 4.82
CA ARG A 174 15.13 0.57 5.03
C ARG A 174 15.67 1.38 3.85
N LEU A 175 15.38 0.98 2.61
CA LEU A 175 15.76 1.73 1.41
C LEU A 175 15.11 3.12 1.38
N PHE A 176 13.84 3.22 1.81
CA PHE A 176 13.14 4.49 1.91
C PHE A 176 13.79 5.43 2.93
N VAL A 177 14.04 4.95 4.15
CA VAL A 177 14.61 5.76 5.24
C VAL A 177 16.10 6.03 5.07
N GLY A 178 16.81 5.26 4.26
CA GLY A 178 18.28 5.32 4.14
C GLY A 178 19.02 4.38 5.09
N LEU A 179 18.35 3.37 5.66
CA LEU A 179 19.00 2.33 6.48
C LEU A 179 19.60 1.18 5.65
N LEU A 180 19.44 1.22 4.33
CA LEU A 180 20.01 0.28 3.37
C LEU A 180 20.37 1.05 2.10
N VAL A 181 21.58 0.83 1.57
CA VAL A 181 22.02 1.37 0.28
C VAL A 181 21.42 0.51 -0.83
N ASN A 182 20.97 1.13 -1.92
CA ASN A 182 20.38 0.39 -3.03
C ASN A 182 21.47 -0.38 -3.78
N PRO A 183 21.47 -1.73 -3.78
CA PRO A 183 22.54 -2.48 -4.45
C PRO A 183 22.59 -2.24 -5.96
N SER A 184 21.52 -1.71 -6.57
CA SER A 184 21.47 -1.49 -8.02
C SER A 184 22.29 -0.28 -8.50
N SER A 185 22.74 0.63 -7.62
CA SER A 185 23.64 1.73 -8.00
C SER A 185 25.01 1.20 -8.43
N PHE A 186 25.42 0.02 -7.93
CA PHE A 186 26.71 -0.59 -8.26
C PHE A 186 26.76 -1.33 -9.60
N ARG A 187 25.85 -1.04 -10.56
CA ARG A 187 26.06 -1.51 -11.93
C ARG A 187 27.31 -0.83 -12.48
N LYS A 188 28.44 -1.55 -12.39
CA LYS A 188 29.73 -1.23 -13.00
C LYS A 188 29.48 -0.54 -14.35
N VAL A 189 29.64 0.79 -14.37
CA VAL A 189 29.80 1.53 -15.62
C VAL A 189 30.91 0.80 -16.34
N GLY A 190 30.57 0.23 -17.49
CA GLY A 190 31.29 -0.91 -18.04
C GLY A 190 32.80 -0.65 -18.11
N ALA A 191 33.57 -1.61 -17.60
CA ALA A 191 34.97 -1.84 -17.98
C ALA A 191 35.07 -2.30 -19.45
N LYS A 192 34.32 -1.66 -20.35
CA LYS A 192 34.33 -1.81 -21.79
C LYS A 192 34.73 -0.46 -22.37
N LYS A 193 36.05 -0.26 -22.50
CA LYS A 193 36.76 0.48 -23.57
C LYS A 193 38.09 1.02 -23.04
N TYR A 194 39.02 0.11 -22.80
CA TYR A 194 40.38 0.24 -23.31
C TYR A 194 40.81 -1.18 -23.67
N ALA A 195 40.22 -1.72 -24.74
CA ALA A 195 41.01 -2.62 -25.56
C ALA A 195 42.12 -1.72 -26.12
N PRO A 196 43.40 -1.99 -25.83
CA PRO A 196 44.49 -1.25 -26.45
C PRO A 196 44.33 -1.41 -27.96
N ASP A 197 44.26 -0.27 -28.64
CA ASP A 197 44.31 -0.18 -30.09
C ASP A 197 45.58 -0.95 -30.53
N PRO A 198 45.49 -2.07 -31.26
CA PRO A 198 46.68 -2.72 -31.77
C PRO A 198 47.35 -1.75 -32.73
N CYS A 199 48.60 -1.38 -32.44
CA CYS A 199 49.46 -0.65 -33.36
C CYS A 199 49.32 -1.20 -34.80
N PRO A 200 49.25 -0.33 -35.82
CA PRO A 200 49.35 -0.76 -37.20
C PRO A 200 50.82 -1.08 -37.48
N ASP A 201 51.23 -2.35 -37.32
CA ASP A 201 52.57 -2.80 -37.68
C ASP A 201 52.48 -3.97 -38.67
N TYR A 202 52.88 -3.63 -39.91
CA TYR A 202 53.40 -4.45 -41.01
C TYR A 202 52.72 -5.78 -41.33
N GLU A 203 51.93 -5.76 -42.41
CA GLU A 203 51.77 -6.91 -43.31
C GLU A 203 53.15 -7.29 -43.88
N SER A 204 53.82 -8.25 -43.23
CA SER A 204 54.85 -9.06 -43.87
C SER A 204 54.18 -10.35 -44.32
N ASP A 205 54.01 -10.40 -45.63
CA ASP A 205 53.88 -11.57 -46.50
C ASP A 205 54.81 -12.69 -46.04
N ASP A 206 54.26 -13.87 -45.76
CA ASP A 206 54.88 -15.18 -45.99
C ASP A 206 53.86 -16.28 -45.67
N GLU A 207 53.31 -16.82 -46.76
CA GLU A 207 52.64 -18.11 -46.87
C GLU A 207 53.55 -19.22 -46.31
N ASP A 208 52.99 -20.21 -45.59
CA ASP A 208 53.25 -21.63 -45.86
C ASP A 208 52.54 -22.57 -44.86
N GLU A 209 51.76 -23.46 -45.47
CA GLU A 209 51.59 -24.90 -45.17
C GLU A 209 50.95 -25.36 -43.84
N GLU A 210 49.64 -25.67 -43.93
CA GLU A 210 49.07 -27.05 -43.96
C GLU A 210 49.29 -27.99 -42.72
N PRO A 211 48.48 -29.08 -42.56
CA PRO A 211 47.42 -29.07 -41.54
C PRO A 211 47.46 -30.33 -40.64
N MET A 212 46.34 -30.58 -39.95
CA MET A 212 45.76 -31.90 -39.66
C MET A 212 45.80 -32.49 -38.24
N ILE A 213 44.64 -33.11 -37.94
CA ILE A 213 44.38 -34.32 -37.16
C ILE A 213 44.05 -34.17 -35.66
N ASN A 214 42.74 -34.19 -35.41
CA ASN A 214 41.99 -35.31 -34.83
C ASN A 214 42.61 -36.18 -33.71
N MET A 215 41.76 -36.34 -32.69
CA MET A 215 41.37 -37.61 -32.06
C MET A 215 42.21 -38.24 -30.93
N ILE A 216 41.47 -38.40 -29.82
CA ILE A 216 41.27 -39.63 -29.04
C ILE A 216 42.40 -40.09 -28.12
N GLY A 217 42.00 -40.23 -26.85
CA GLY A 217 42.27 -41.43 -26.06
C GLY A 217 43.20 -41.21 -24.87
N GLY A 218 42.80 -41.68 -23.70
CA GLY A 218 43.73 -41.79 -22.58
C GLY A 218 43.09 -41.88 -21.21
N SER A 219 42.42 -42.98 -20.94
CA SER A 219 42.09 -43.46 -19.62
C SER A 219 43.32 -43.68 -18.72
N ASN A 220 43.08 -43.56 -17.41
CA ASN A 220 43.69 -44.29 -16.30
C ASN A 220 45.02 -43.85 -15.69
N ALA A 221 44.90 -43.79 -14.35
CA ALA A 221 45.85 -44.25 -13.33
C ALA A 221 46.93 -43.28 -12.87
N GLY A 222 47.01 -43.19 -11.54
CA GLY A 222 48.29 -43.18 -10.86
C GLY A 222 48.60 -41.92 -10.06
N GLU A 223 48.41 -42.05 -8.76
CA GLU A 223 49.42 -41.75 -7.74
C GLU A 223 49.88 -40.29 -7.49
N ASP A 224 49.70 -39.92 -6.22
CA ASP A 224 50.67 -39.26 -5.34
C ASP A 224 51.47 -38.08 -5.90
N GLY A 225 51.14 -36.89 -5.38
CA GLY A 225 51.93 -35.69 -5.64
C GLY A 225 51.57 -34.53 -4.72
N ASP A 226 52.01 -34.65 -3.47
CA ASP A 226 52.12 -33.56 -2.50
C ASP A 226 52.79 -32.31 -3.13
N ALA A 227 52.04 -31.24 -3.34
CA ALA A 227 52.56 -29.98 -3.87
C ALA A 227 51.82 -28.76 -3.32
N ARG A 228 52.30 -28.26 -2.17
CA ARG A 228 52.09 -26.88 -1.71
C ARG A 228 52.56 -25.87 -2.78
N PRO A 229 51.76 -24.87 -3.18
CA PRO A 229 52.26 -23.77 -3.99
C PRO A 229 53.14 -22.83 -3.15
N LYS A 230 54.39 -22.69 -3.59
CA LYS A 230 55.42 -21.78 -3.06
C LYS A 230 55.00 -20.31 -3.24
N LYS A 231 55.08 -19.53 -2.15
CA LYS A 231 55.12 -18.06 -2.17
C LYS A 231 56.25 -17.60 -3.11
N ARG A 232 55.89 -16.88 -4.17
CA ARG A 232 56.84 -16.07 -4.94
C ARG A 232 57.08 -14.77 -4.18
N HIS A 233 58.29 -14.65 -3.65
CA HIS A 233 58.90 -13.40 -3.19
C HIS A 233 59.19 -12.56 -4.44
N ARG A 234 58.61 -11.37 -4.55
CA ARG A 234 59.01 -10.40 -5.58
C ARG A 234 60.09 -9.51 -4.97
N ALA A 235 61.18 -9.33 -5.72
CA ALA A 235 62.35 -8.58 -5.33
C ALA A 235 62.07 -7.08 -5.32
N ASP A 236 62.69 -6.40 -4.37
CA ASP A 236 62.88 -4.96 -4.32
C ASP A 236 63.71 -4.49 -5.53
N ASP A 237 63.21 -3.49 -6.25
CA ASP A 237 63.99 -2.65 -7.17
C ASP A 237 64.13 -1.26 -6.51
N PRO A 238 65.33 -0.84 -6.09
CA PRO A 238 65.57 0.48 -5.56
C PRO A 238 66.44 1.30 -6.52
N ASP A 239 65.88 1.82 -7.61
CA ASP A 239 66.50 2.97 -8.30
C ASP A 239 65.57 3.63 -9.32
N SER A 240 65.02 4.79 -8.98
CA SER A 240 64.70 5.81 -9.98
C SER A 240 64.54 7.17 -9.32
N THR A 241 65.70 7.81 -9.15
CA THR A 241 65.99 9.19 -9.56
C THR A 241 64.86 10.21 -9.61
N ALA A 242 65.00 11.18 -8.71
CA ALA A 242 64.69 12.60 -8.86
C ALA A 242 64.46 13.09 -10.30
N ALA A 243 63.20 13.40 -10.60
CA ALA A 243 62.83 14.43 -11.56
C ALA A 243 61.75 15.29 -10.91
N GLU A 244 62.09 16.56 -10.81
CA GLU A 244 61.30 17.66 -10.27
C GLU A 244 60.09 17.94 -11.16
N ASP A 245 59.07 18.54 -10.53
CA ASP A 245 58.12 19.48 -11.12
C ASP A 245 57.33 19.04 -12.36
N ASP A 246 56.15 18.48 -12.10
CA ASP A 246 54.93 18.96 -12.74
C ASP A 246 53.74 18.67 -11.82
N ILE A 247 53.45 19.68 -11.00
CA ILE A 247 52.26 19.81 -10.16
C ILE A 247 51.07 19.97 -11.11
N TYR A 248 50.53 18.87 -11.63
CA TYR A 248 49.18 18.84 -12.16
C TYR A 248 48.20 18.84 -10.98
N GLU A 249 48.06 20.00 -10.36
CA GLU A 249 46.91 20.36 -9.51
C GLU A 249 45.65 20.43 -10.40
N ASP A 250 45.12 19.30 -10.86
CA ASP A 250 43.67 19.18 -11.16
C ASP A 250 43.21 17.72 -11.29
N ASP A 251 43.79 16.81 -10.51
CA ASP A 251 43.18 15.49 -10.29
C ASP A 251 41.96 15.68 -9.38
N ALA A 252 40.85 16.09 -10.00
CA ALA A 252 39.51 15.88 -9.47
C ALA A 252 39.33 14.37 -9.26
N ASP A 253 39.84 13.91 -8.12
CA ASP A 253 39.84 12.52 -7.66
C ASP A 253 38.45 11.97 -7.96
N PRO A 254 38.33 11.01 -8.92
CA PRO A 254 37.06 10.59 -9.47
C PRO A 254 36.11 10.31 -8.32
N GLN A 255 35.09 11.18 -8.16
CA GLN A 255 34.22 11.19 -6.99
C GLN A 255 33.88 9.77 -6.62
N ASP A 256 34.47 9.32 -5.51
CA ASP A 256 34.36 7.94 -5.08
C ASP A 256 32.85 7.60 -5.03
N PRO A 257 32.35 6.73 -5.91
CA PRO A 257 30.91 6.47 -6.00
C PRO A 257 30.36 5.93 -4.68
N TYR A 258 31.22 5.37 -3.81
CA TYR A 258 30.84 4.96 -2.47
C TYR A 258 30.48 6.16 -1.58
N LYS A 259 31.19 7.30 -1.68
CA LYS A 259 30.90 8.51 -0.89
C LYS A 259 29.56 9.14 -1.26
N LEU A 260 29.23 9.20 -2.56
CA LEU A 260 27.95 9.74 -3.03
C LEU A 260 26.75 8.93 -2.49
N ASP A 261 26.89 7.61 -2.42
CA ASP A 261 25.85 6.73 -1.88
C ASP A 261 25.71 6.89 -0.35
N GLU A 262 26.80 7.17 0.38
CA GLU A 262 26.77 7.47 1.83
C GLU A 262 26.13 8.83 2.12
N ASP A 263 26.46 9.86 1.35
CA ASP A 263 25.85 11.19 1.51
C ASP A 263 24.33 11.15 1.26
N ALA A 264 23.90 10.47 0.19
CA ALA A 264 22.47 10.29 -0.13
C ALA A 264 21.73 9.41 0.91
N ARG A 265 22.45 8.52 1.59
CA ARG A 265 21.95 7.71 2.70
C ARG A 265 21.72 8.58 3.93
N ASP A 266 22.74 9.35 4.31
CA ASP A 266 22.73 10.18 5.50
C ASP A 266 21.75 11.35 5.36
N GLU A 267 21.55 11.86 4.14
CA GLU A 267 20.50 12.84 3.84
C GLU A 267 19.10 12.25 4.07
N ARG A 268 18.84 11.02 3.62
CA ARG A 268 17.54 10.34 3.83
C ARG A 268 17.26 10.09 5.31
N ILE A 269 18.25 9.62 6.06
CA ILE A 269 18.11 9.43 7.51
C ILE A 269 17.87 10.79 8.18
N SER A 270 18.62 11.82 7.80
CA SER A 270 18.47 13.17 8.35
C SER A 270 17.09 13.76 8.08
N LYS A 271 16.54 13.56 6.87
CA LYS A 271 15.17 13.97 6.51
C LYS A 271 14.14 13.19 7.34
N PHE A 272 14.31 11.88 7.53
CA PHE A 272 13.44 11.08 8.40
C PHE A 272 13.49 11.58 9.85
N LEU A 273 14.69 11.85 10.40
CA LEU A 273 14.85 12.32 11.77
C LEU A 273 14.29 13.74 11.98
N ARG A 274 14.28 14.58 10.93
CA ARG A 274 13.69 15.92 10.98
C ARG A 274 12.17 15.88 11.17
N ASP A 275 11.49 15.00 10.45
CA ASP A 275 10.04 14.80 10.57
C ASP A 275 9.64 13.31 10.37
N PRO A 276 9.74 12.49 11.43
CA PRO A 276 9.41 11.07 11.36
C PRO A 276 7.94 10.82 11.01
N GLU A 277 7.04 11.71 11.42
CA GLU A 277 5.61 11.60 11.16
C GLU A 277 5.33 11.75 9.66
N LYS A 278 5.83 12.81 9.03
CA LYS A 278 5.68 13.03 7.59
C LYS A 278 6.34 11.91 6.78
N ALA A 279 7.55 11.48 7.17
CA ALA A 279 8.25 10.41 6.47
C ALA A 279 7.48 9.08 6.52
N VAL A 280 6.89 8.72 7.66
CA VAL A 280 6.07 7.51 7.79
C VAL A 280 4.76 7.62 7.01
N ARG A 281 4.12 8.81 6.96
CA ARG A 281 2.96 9.03 6.09
C ARG A 281 3.31 8.78 4.62
N ILE A 282 4.37 9.42 4.12
CA ILE A 282 4.86 9.25 2.75
C ILE A 282 5.14 7.77 2.47
N PHE A 283 5.84 7.08 3.38
CA PHE A 283 6.16 5.67 3.23
C PHE A 283 4.90 4.81 3.06
N LEU A 284 3.94 4.95 3.98
CA LEU A 284 2.71 4.16 4.03
C LEU A 284 1.64 4.61 3.02
N SER A 285 1.87 5.71 2.28
CA SER A 285 0.94 6.22 1.28
C SER A 285 1.56 6.23 -0.13
N SER A 286 2.24 7.32 -0.51
CA SER A 286 2.72 7.56 -1.88
C SER A 286 3.83 6.59 -2.26
N HIS A 287 4.77 6.32 -1.36
CA HIS A 287 5.87 5.39 -1.64
C HIS A 287 5.38 3.94 -1.84
N MET A 288 4.51 3.44 -0.96
CA MET A 288 3.91 2.11 -1.13
C MET A 288 3.15 2.02 -2.47
N ARG A 289 2.50 3.09 -2.90
CA ARG A 289 1.81 3.15 -4.19
C ARG A 289 2.78 3.11 -5.37
N GLU A 290 3.79 3.98 -5.38
CA GLU A 290 4.85 4.03 -6.42
C GLU A 290 5.55 2.68 -6.59
N ARG A 291 5.80 1.97 -5.48
CA ARG A 291 6.45 0.66 -5.47
C ARG A 291 5.51 -0.51 -5.77
N GLY A 292 4.23 -0.24 -6.02
CA GLY A 292 3.22 -1.28 -6.23
C GLY A 292 2.95 -2.15 -5.01
N LEU A 293 3.35 -1.73 -3.81
CA LEU A 293 3.13 -2.47 -2.57
C LEU A 293 1.66 -2.45 -2.14
N ILE A 294 0.89 -1.44 -2.58
CA ILE A 294 -0.54 -1.31 -2.26
C ILE A 294 -1.43 -2.39 -2.88
N TRP A 295 -0.95 -3.10 -3.91
CA TRP A 295 -1.76 -4.08 -4.64
C TRP A 295 -1.88 -5.44 -3.94
N SER A 296 -1.14 -5.62 -2.84
CA SER A 296 -1.14 -6.85 -2.05
C SER A 296 -1.76 -6.58 -0.68
N GLU A 297 -2.87 -7.25 -0.37
CA GLU A 297 -3.53 -7.20 0.95
C GLU A 297 -2.54 -7.52 2.07
N ARG A 298 -1.68 -8.52 1.84
CA ARG A 298 -0.64 -8.93 2.76
C ARG A 298 0.29 -7.78 3.11
N ASN A 299 0.71 -6.98 2.14
CA ASN A 299 1.59 -5.84 2.37
C ASN A 299 0.87 -4.75 3.17
N LEU A 300 -0.40 -4.49 2.87
CA LEU A 300 -1.22 -3.52 3.58
C LEU A 300 -1.49 -3.90 5.05
N ILE A 301 -1.49 -5.20 5.37
CA ILE A 301 -1.59 -5.69 6.75
C ILE A 301 -0.21 -5.68 7.45
N PHE A 302 0.84 -6.14 6.76
CA PHE A 302 2.15 -6.41 7.39
C PHE A 302 3.04 -5.19 7.52
N THR A 303 3.07 -4.31 6.51
CA THR A 303 3.94 -3.13 6.52
C THR A 303 3.68 -2.21 7.71
N PRO A 304 2.45 -1.76 8.02
CA PRO A 304 2.24 -0.87 9.16
C PRO A 304 2.53 -1.58 10.49
N ARG A 305 2.26 -2.89 10.62
CA ARG A 305 2.64 -3.66 11.83
C ARG A 305 4.16 -3.70 12.02
N LEU A 306 4.91 -3.99 10.96
CA LEU A 306 6.37 -4.02 10.97
C LEU A 306 6.96 -2.67 11.38
N VAL A 307 6.47 -1.58 10.79
CA VAL A 307 6.91 -0.22 11.12
C VAL A 307 6.55 0.12 12.58
N SER A 308 5.36 -0.27 13.07
CA SER A 308 4.96 -0.06 14.47
C SER A 308 5.95 -0.71 15.44
N PHE A 309 6.31 -1.99 15.20
CA PHE A 309 7.30 -2.69 16.02
C PHE A 309 8.67 -2.01 16.02
N PHE A 310 9.14 -1.54 14.85
CA PHE A 310 10.43 -0.85 14.77
C PHE A 310 10.42 0.49 15.52
N LEU A 311 9.42 1.34 15.30
CA LEU A 311 9.32 2.63 15.99
C LEU A 311 9.18 2.45 17.51
N ALA A 312 8.37 1.48 17.95
CA ALA A 312 8.22 1.14 19.36
C ALA A 312 9.55 0.65 19.96
N PHE A 313 10.32 -0.17 19.21
CA PHE A 313 11.65 -0.61 19.62
C PHE A 313 12.63 0.57 19.79
N VAL A 314 12.65 1.52 18.85
CA VAL A 314 13.50 2.73 18.90
C VAL A 314 13.17 3.58 20.13
N LEU A 315 11.88 3.81 20.39
CA LEU A 315 11.40 4.58 21.55
C LEU A 315 11.74 3.88 22.87
N ARG A 316 11.49 2.57 22.96
CA ARG A 316 11.64 1.78 24.18
C ARG A 316 13.09 1.64 24.61
N ASN A 317 14.01 1.45 23.66
CA ASN A 317 15.43 1.34 23.94
C ASN A 317 16.15 2.69 24.00
N ARG A 318 15.41 3.81 23.89
CA ARG A 318 15.95 5.17 23.94
C ARG A 318 17.14 5.37 22.98
N VAL A 319 17.03 4.83 21.77
CA VAL A 319 18.04 4.99 20.70
C VAL A 319 18.29 6.49 20.42
N LEU A 320 17.21 7.27 20.47
CA LEU A 320 17.16 8.70 20.27
C LEU A 320 16.51 9.33 21.51
N PRO A 321 17.26 9.57 22.59
CA PRO A 321 16.71 10.11 23.83
C PRO A 321 16.28 11.58 23.71
N GLU A 322 16.66 12.27 22.63
CA GLU A 322 16.35 13.67 22.41
C GLU A 322 14.82 13.88 22.31
N PRO A 323 14.27 14.87 23.05
CA PRO A 323 12.83 15.06 23.13
C PRO A 323 12.19 15.45 21.79
N THR A 324 12.95 16.07 20.89
CA THR A 324 12.53 16.42 19.52
C THR A 324 12.21 15.17 18.72
N TYR A 325 13.15 14.21 18.66
CA TYR A 325 12.96 12.94 17.96
C TYR A 325 11.89 12.08 18.61
N GLN A 326 11.86 11.99 19.95
CA GLN A 326 10.83 11.21 20.65
C GLN A 326 9.41 11.70 20.35
N ARG A 327 9.20 13.02 20.28
CA ARG A 327 7.89 13.58 19.93
C ARG A 327 7.50 13.21 18.50
N GLY A 328 8.41 13.36 17.55
CA GLY A 328 8.18 12.97 16.15
C GLY A 328 7.88 11.48 15.99
N LEU A 329 8.66 10.61 16.63
CA LEU A 329 8.47 9.15 16.60
C LEU A 329 7.14 8.70 17.22
N LYS A 330 6.68 9.37 18.29
CA LYS A 330 5.36 9.09 18.88
C LYS A 330 4.22 9.43 17.94
N ARG A 331 4.28 10.59 17.27
CA ARG A 331 3.28 10.97 16.25
C ARG A 331 3.34 10.08 15.01
N ALA A 332 4.53 9.65 14.63
CA ALA A 332 4.71 8.65 13.59
C ALA A 332 4.02 7.32 13.98
N LEU A 333 4.16 6.87 15.23
CA LEU A 333 3.46 5.68 15.74
C LEU A 333 1.94 5.85 15.71
N GLU A 334 1.40 7.01 16.08
CA GLU A 334 -0.03 7.32 15.94
C GLU A 334 -0.51 7.18 14.49
N THR A 335 0.27 7.69 13.53
CA THR A 335 0.00 7.51 12.09
C THR A 335 0.01 6.03 11.70
N VAL A 336 0.97 5.24 12.20
CA VAL A 336 1.02 3.79 11.94
C VAL A 336 -0.21 3.07 12.49
N GLU A 337 -0.70 3.45 13.67
CA GLU A 337 -1.91 2.87 14.24
C GLU A 337 -3.17 3.24 13.43
N HIS A 338 -3.21 4.41 12.81
CA HIS A 338 -4.24 4.74 11.82
C HIS A 338 -4.10 3.85 10.57
N ALA A 339 -2.87 3.69 10.05
CA ALA A 339 -2.59 2.86 8.88
C ALA A 339 -2.96 1.38 9.10
N LYS A 340 -2.73 0.81 10.29
CA LYS A 340 -3.14 -0.56 10.65
C LYS A 340 -4.65 -0.79 10.50
N LYS A 341 -5.46 0.26 10.68
CA LYS A 341 -6.92 0.22 10.53
C LYS A 341 -7.34 0.49 9.09
N GLU A 342 -6.82 1.55 8.49
CA GLU A 342 -7.28 2.01 7.17
C GLU A 342 -6.76 1.16 6.01
N LEU A 343 -5.48 0.79 5.98
CA LEU A 343 -4.87 0.15 4.80
C LEU A 343 -5.55 -1.18 4.41
N PRO A 344 -5.87 -2.10 5.33
CA PRO A 344 -6.60 -3.32 4.97
C PRO A 344 -8.02 -3.04 4.47
N LEU A 345 -8.68 -2.00 4.99
CA LEU A 345 -10.03 -1.62 4.59
C LEU A 345 -10.04 -0.93 3.22
N ILE A 346 -9.03 -0.14 2.90
CA ILE A 346 -8.83 0.46 1.57
C ILE A 346 -8.73 -0.62 0.50
N TYR A 347 -8.03 -1.72 0.77
CA TYR A 347 -7.96 -2.86 -0.15
C TYR A 347 -9.34 -3.47 -0.39
N LYS A 348 -10.14 -3.64 0.67
CA LYS A 348 -11.52 -4.16 0.55
C LYS A 348 -12.39 -3.22 -0.27
N VAL A 349 -12.36 -1.93 0.03
CA VAL A 349 -13.09 -0.90 -0.73
C VAL A 349 -12.69 -0.93 -2.21
N ALA A 350 -11.39 -0.98 -2.50
CA ALA A 350 -10.89 -1.05 -3.88
C ALA A 350 -11.31 -2.33 -4.64
N ARG A 351 -11.65 -3.42 -3.94
CA ARG A 351 -12.16 -4.65 -4.55
C ARG A 351 -13.67 -4.65 -4.75
N ILE A 352 -14.41 -3.91 -3.93
CA ILE A 352 -15.87 -3.79 -4.03
C ILE A 352 -16.24 -2.75 -5.09
N LEU A 353 -15.37 -1.77 -5.34
CA LEU A 353 -15.56 -0.78 -6.41
C LEU A 353 -15.01 -1.28 -7.77
N PRO A 354 -15.70 -1.02 -8.91
CA PRO A 354 -17.02 -0.40 -8.98
C PRO A 354 -18.13 -1.31 -8.44
N ASP A 355 -19.14 -0.72 -7.82
CA ASP A 355 -20.31 -1.45 -7.33
C ASP A 355 -21.33 -1.72 -8.45
N ALA A 356 -22.23 -2.65 -8.20
CA ALA A 356 -23.14 -3.14 -9.23
C ALA A 356 -24.21 -2.11 -9.61
N PHE A 357 -24.56 -1.20 -8.69
CA PHE A 357 -25.38 -0.04 -9.01
C PHE A 357 -24.72 0.86 -10.06
N SER A 358 -23.45 1.23 -9.86
CA SER A 358 -22.71 2.09 -10.77
C SER A 358 -22.52 1.45 -12.14
N ASP A 359 -22.19 0.15 -12.18
CA ASP A 359 -22.09 -0.59 -13.44
C ASP A 359 -23.45 -0.67 -14.16
N GLY A 360 -24.55 -0.85 -13.43
CA GLY A 360 -25.90 -0.80 -14.00
C GLY A 360 -26.26 0.59 -14.54
N CYS A 361 -25.84 1.67 -13.87
CA CYS A 361 -26.00 3.03 -14.39
C CYS A 361 -25.20 3.24 -15.68
N LYS A 362 -23.97 2.72 -15.74
CA LYS A 362 -23.12 2.74 -16.93
C LYS A 362 -23.73 1.94 -18.09
N GLU A 363 -24.36 0.79 -17.83
CA GLU A 363 -25.13 0.05 -18.84
C GLU A 363 -26.32 0.88 -19.36
N CYS A 364 -27.08 1.47 -18.42
CA CYS A 364 -28.30 2.22 -18.70
C CYS A 364 -28.06 3.52 -19.50
N PHE A 365 -27.06 4.30 -19.11
CA PHE A 365 -26.79 5.61 -19.70
C PHE A 365 -25.69 5.59 -20.76
N GLY A 366 -24.99 4.45 -20.89
CA GLY A 366 -23.73 4.36 -21.61
C GLY A 366 -22.57 4.95 -20.81
N ARG A 367 -21.35 4.50 -21.11
CA ARG A 367 -20.12 5.01 -20.50
C ARG A 367 -19.97 6.51 -20.77
N LYS A 368 -19.76 7.31 -19.72
CA LYS A 368 -19.55 8.76 -19.79
C LYS A 368 -18.09 9.15 -19.57
N GLY A 369 -17.40 8.38 -18.75
CA GLY A 369 -15.94 8.45 -18.61
C GLY A 369 -15.24 7.71 -19.73
N GLY A 370 -13.92 7.87 -19.79
CA GLY A 370 -13.17 7.20 -20.85
C GLY A 370 -11.71 7.54 -20.85
N TYR A 371 -10.97 6.97 -19.90
CA TYR A 371 -9.68 6.43 -20.33
C TYR A 371 -10.02 5.34 -21.33
N ASN A 372 -9.94 5.67 -22.62
CA ASN A 372 -9.79 4.66 -23.64
C ASN A 372 -8.43 4.03 -23.36
N TRP A 373 -8.42 3.04 -22.47
CA TRP A 373 -7.41 2.00 -22.46
C TRP A 373 -7.61 1.17 -23.73
N THR A 374 -7.51 1.83 -24.89
CA THR A 374 -7.05 1.15 -26.08
C THR A 374 -5.64 0.75 -25.71
N PHE A 375 -5.50 -0.46 -25.16
CA PHE A 375 -4.26 -1.19 -25.28
C PHE A 375 -3.98 -1.16 -26.77
N ALA A 376 -3.09 -0.26 -27.20
CA ALA A 376 -2.66 -0.22 -28.58
C ALA A 376 -2.11 -1.62 -28.82
N THR A 377 -2.92 -2.47 -29.44
CA THR A 377 -2.49 -3.80 -29.84
C THR A 377 -1.26 -3.55 -30.68
N ALA A 378 -0.14 -4.19 -30.35
CA ALA A 378 1.19 -3.87 -30.88
C ALA A 378 1.21 -3.75 -32.43
N ASN A 379 0.25 -4.39 -33.11
CA ASN A 379 0.00 -4.26 -34.55
C ASN A 379 -0.26 -2.83 -35.05
N GLU A 380 -0.88 -1.95 -34.24
CA GLU A 380 -1.18 -0.57 -34.65
C GLU A 380 0.07 0.35 -34.61
N VAL A 381 1.09 -0.03 -33.84
CA VAL A 381 2.39 0.66 -33.80
C VAL A 381 3.26 0.28 -35.01
N GLU A 382 3.11 -0.93 -35.55
CA GLU A 382 3.81 -1.36 -36.76
C GLU A 382 3.24 -0.69 -38.02
N GLU A 383 1.90 -0.57 -38.16
CA GLU A 383 1.31 0.13 -39.32
C GLU A 383 1.61 1.63 -39.35
N LYS A 384 1.73 2.28 -38.19
CA LYS A 384 2.19 3.69 -38.15
C LYS A 384 3.68 3.84 -38.45
N LYS A 385 4.53 2.86 -38.12
CA LYS A 385 5.96 2.88 -38.51
C LYS A 385 6.14 2.68 -40.01
N THR A 386 5.37 1.80 -40.64
CA THR A 386 5.46 1.61 -42.11
C THR A 386 4.88 2.80 -42.88
N ALA A 387 3.80 3.43 -42.40
CA ALA A 387 3.24 4.63 -43.03
C ALA A 387 4.15 5.88 -42.89
N THR A 388 4.83 6.05 -41.75
CA THR A 388 5.73 7.20 -41.54
C THR A 388 7.05 7.05 -42.31
N THR A 389 7.52 5.82 -42.52
CA THR A 389 8.73 5.54 -43.33
C THR A 389 8.45 5.70 -44.83
N ALA A 390 7.23 5.43 -45.30
CA ALA A 390 6.82 5.70 -46.68
C ALA A 390 6.63 7.20 -46.99
N ALA A 391 6.19 8.01 -46.01
CA ALA A 391 6.02 9.45 -46.18
C ALA A 391 7.35 10.23 -46.15
N GLN A 392 8.37 9.76 -45.44
CA GLN A 392 9.69 10.41 -45.40
C GLN A 392 10.62 10.06 -46.56
N ALA A 393 10.30 9.03 -47.36
CA ALA A 393 11.06 8.69 -48.57
C ALA A 393 10.70 9.56 -49.80
N GLY A 394 9.64 10.38 -49.72
CA GLY A 394 9.17 11.23 -50.83
C GLY A 394 9.58 12.70 -50.78
N LEU A 395 10.26 13.17 -49.72
CA LEU A 395 10.53 14.59 -49.51
C LEU A 395 12.05 14.90 -49.45
N LYS A 396 12.77 14.47 -50.48
CA LYS A 396 14.18 14.84 -50.64
C LYS A 396 14.61 14.94 -52.11
N GLU A 397 13.86 15.70 -52.91
CA GLU A 397 14.41 16.25 -54.15
C GLU A 397 13.68 17.53 -54.55
N THR A 398 14.44 18.50 -55.06
CA THR A 398 14.06 19.83 -55.57
C THR A 398 13.96 20.97 -54.54
N VAL A 399 15.09 21.65 -54.36
CA VAL A 399 15.15 23.09 -54.07
C VAL A 399 15.49 23.76 -55.40
N ASP A 400 14.54 24.47 -56.02
CA ASP A 400 14.86 25.76 -56.65
C ASP A 400 13.62 26.63 -56.87
N ASP A 401 13.79 27.88 -56.41
CA ASP A 401 13.24 29.17 -56.81
C ASP A 401 11.73 29.49 -57.01
N SER A 402 11.41 30.69 -56.49
CA SER A 402 10.32 31.62 -56.82
C SER A 402 8.94 31.54 -56.11
N MET A 403 8.54 32.72 -55.65
CA MET A 403 7.32 33.10 -54.93
C MET A 403 6.07 33.12 -55.83
N GLN A 404 4.95 32.60 -55.34
CA GLN A 404 3.62 33.24 -55.26
C GLN A 404 2.60 32.24 -54.71
N VAL A 405 1.92 32.57 -53.61
CA VAL A 405 0.83 31.76 -53.04
C VAL A 405 -0.49 32.43 -53.39
N ASP A 406 -1.22 31.79 -54.30
CA ASP A 406 -2.64 32.05 -54.56
C ASP A 406 -3.47 31.01 -53.75
N ILE A 407 -4.38 31.48 -52.91
CA ILE A 407 -5.18 30.64 -52.02
C ILE A 407 -6.42 30.18 -52.79
N THR A 408 -6.39 28.95 -53.29
CA THR A 408 -7.58 28.27 -53.82
C THR A 408 -8.03 27.19 -52.84
N VAL A 409 -9.25 27.37 -52.31
CA VAL A 409 -9.94 26.44 -51.41
C VAL A 409 -10.54 25.27 -52.22
N PRO A 410 -10.28 23.99 -51.89
CA PRO A 410 -10.94 22.87 -52.55
C PRO A 410 -12.35 22.62 -51.99
N PRO A 411 -13.33 22.21 -52.83
CA PRO A 411 -14.69 21.90 -52.39
C PRO A 411 -14.78 20.52 -51.72
N PRO A 412 -15.77 20.32 -50.82
CA PRO A 412 -15.96 19.06 -50.10
C PRO A 412 -16.52 17.93 -50.99
N PRO A 413 -16.22 16.66 -50.68
CA PRO A 413 -16.75 15.51 -51.43
C PRO A 413 -18.25 15.28 -51.19
N PRO A 414 -18.99 14.76 -52.18
CA PRO A 414 -20.43 14.53 -52.08
C PRO A 414 -20.77 13.32 -51.21
N ALA A 415 -21.86 13.46 -50.45
CA ALA A 415 -22.44 12.46 -49.58
C ALA A 415 -22.94 11.23 -50.37
N THR A 416 -22.50 10.04 -49.97
CA THR A 416 -23.03 8.76 -50.41
C THR A 416 -24.28 8.41 -49.60
N ASN A 417 -25.42 8.36 -50.29
CA ASN A 417 -26.67 7.82 -49.77
C ASN A 417 -26.55 6.31 -49.54
N VAL A 418 -26.81 5.86 -48.30
CA VAL A 418 -26.98 4.44 -47.98
C VAL A 418 -28.46 4.10 -48.15
N THR A 419 -28.73 3.30 -49.19
CA THR A 419 -30.03 2.69 -49.46
C THR A 419 -30.25 1.54 -48.48
N MET A 420 -31.39 1.56 -47.77
CA MET A 420 -31.92 0.44 -47.02
C MET A 420 -32.42 -0.64 -47.98
N ASP A 421 -31.94 -1.87 -47.83
CA ASP A 421 -32.64 -3.05 -48.33
C ASP A 421 -32.81 -4.07 -47.19
N ASN A 422 -34.08 -4.40 -46.98
CA ASN A 422 -34.62 -5.45 -46.14
C ASN A 422 -34.87 -6.66 -47.04
N PRO A 423 -34.66 -7.90 -46.57
CA PRO A 423 -35.83 -8.77 -46.54
C PRO A 423 -35.94 -9.70 -45.33
N ALA A 424 -37.20 -9.88 -44.94
CA ALA A 424 -37.76 -10.93 -44.10
C ALA A 424 -37.48 -12.34 -44.67
N ALA A 425 -37.06 -13.30 -43.84
CA ALA A 425 -37.87 -14.31 -43.13
C ALA A 425 -37.97 -15.65 -43.88
N GLU A 426 -37.63 -16.75 -43.17
CA GLU A 426 -38.17 -18.14 -43.21
C GLU A 426 -37.08 -19.12 -42.70
N THR A 427 -37.17 -19.65 -41.47
CA THR A 427 -37.87 -20.87 -40.97
C THR A 427 -37.10 -22.21 -41.15
N ASN A 428 -37.06 -22.96 -40.03
CA ASN A 428 -36.72 -24.39 -39.83
C ASN A 428 -35.22 -24.75 -39.84
N GLY A 429 -34.67 -25.62 -38.98
CA GLY A 429 -35.22 -26.48 -37.93
C GLY A 429 -34.14 -27.48 -37.47
N TRP A 430 -34.16 -27.82 -36.18
CA TRP A 430 -33.86 -29.12 -35.56
C TRP A 430 -32.64 -29.95 -36.02
N GLY A 431 -31.69 -30.15 -35.08
CA GLY A 431 -31.33 -31.50 -34.65
C GLY A 431 -29.95 -32.06 -34.99
N GLY A 432 -29.16 -32.29 -33.95
CA GLY A 432 -28.39 -33.53 -33.77
C GLY A 432 -26.95 -33.59 -34.31
N GLY A 433 -26.07 -34.21 -33.53
CA GLY A 433 -24.86 -34.84 -34.06
C GLY A 433 -23.59 -34.60 -33.26
N TRP A 434 -23.45 -35.29 -32.13
CA TRP A 434 -22.15 -35.73 -31.63
C TRP A 434 -21.56 -36.71 -32.65
N ASP A 435 -20.30 -36.52 -33.05
CA ASP A 435 -19.26 -37.56 -33.04
C ASP A 435 -18.03 -37.16 -33.88
N GLY A 436 -16.86 -37.33 -33.26
CA GLY A 436 -15.69 -37.89 -33.93
C GLY A 436 -14.82 -36.95 -34.78
N MET A 437 -13.67 -36.54 -34.22
CA MET A 437 -12.40 -36.80 -34.91
C MET A 437 -11.23 -36.70 -33.91
N ASN A 438 -10.68 -37.87 -33.59
CA ASN A 438 -9.40 -38.02 -32.92
C ASN A 438 -8.25 -37.65 -33.84
N GLY A 439 -7.24 -37.01 -33.24
CA GLY A 439 -5.83 -37.34 -33.43
C GLY A 439 -5.16 -36.76 -34.66
N TRP A 440 -4.00 -36.14 -34.46
CA TRP A 440 -2.76 -36.32 -35.22
C TRP A 440 -1.65 -35.54 -34.49
N GLY A 441 -0.46 -36.15 -34.37
CA GLY A 441 0.79 -35.39 -34.23
C GLY A 441 1.40 -35.26 -32.84
N LYS A 442 1.87 -36.39 -32.31
CA LYS A 442 3.10 -36.46 -31.49
C LYS A 442 4.25 -35.94 -32.34
N ASP A 443 5.09 -35.03 -31.83
CA ASP A 443 6.55 -35.19 -31.88
C ASP A 443 7.27 -34.15 -31.01
N ALA A 444 8.39 -34.62 -30.49
CA ALA A 444 9.28 -34.02 -29.52
C ALA A 444 10.18 -32.92 -30.12
N GLY A 445 10.71 -32.05 -29.25
CA GLY A 445 11.91 -31.29 -29.57
C GLY A 445 11.98 -29.89 -28.94
N ASP A 446 12.51 -29.86 -27.72
CA ASP A 446 13.60 -28.99 -27.29
C ASP A 446 13.48 -27.44 -27.28
N SER A 447 14.23 -26.86 -26.34
CA SER A 447 14.64 -25.46 -26.17
C SER A 447 13.74 -24.48 -25.40
N GLY A 448 14.29 -23.91 -24.32
CA GLY A 448 13.80 -22.65 -23.75
C GLY A 448 13.88 -22.45 -22.23
N GLY A 449 14.83 -23.06 -21.51
CA GLY A 449 15.03 -22.82 -20.08
C GLY A 449 15.56 -21.41 -19.77
N TRP A 450 14.86 -20.69 -18.88
CA TRP A 450 15.30 -19.41 -18.31
C TRP A 450 15.69 -19.57 -16.83
N GLY A 451 17.00 -19.67 -16.62
CA GLY A 451 17.80 -19.24 -15.47
C GLY A 451 17.24 -19.27 -14.04
N GLU A 452 17.52 -20.36 -13.32
CA GLU A 452 17.67 -20.37 -11.86
C GLU A 452 19.11 -19.97 -11.47
N GLY A 453 19.25 -18.86 -10.74
CA GLY A 453 20.51 -18.45 -10.12
C GLY A 453 20.62 -18.99 -8.69
N ALA A 454 21.34 -20.09 -8.54
CA ALA A 454 21.69 -20.69 -7.26
C ALA A 454 22.73 -19.85 -6.51
N TRP A 455 22.42 -19.48 -5.27
CA TRP A 455 23.36 -18.91 -4.31
C TRP A 455 24.07 -20.05 -3.57
N ASN A 456 25.35 -20.26 -3.89
CA ASN A 456 26.24 -21.16 -3.14
C ASN A 456 26.59 -20.53 -1.78
N LEU A 457 26.16 -21.17 -0.69
CA LEU A 457 26.74 -21.03 0.65
C LEU A 457 27.55 -22.30 0.95
N PRO A 458 28.75 -22.20 1.56
CA PRO A 458 29.50 -23.38 1.96
C PRO A 458 28.86 -24.02 3.20
N ALA A 459 28.48 -25.30 3.07
CA ALA A 459 28.01 -26.13 4.17
C ALA A 459 29.22 -26.82 4.82
N ASP A 460 29.46 -26.50 6.08
CA ASP A 460 30.30 -27.30 6.98
C ASP A 460 29.61 -28.64 7.26
N GLY A 461 30.38 -29.71 7.07
CA GLY A 461 29.95 -31.08 7.28
C GLY A 461 29.81 -31.41 8.76
N ASN A 462 28.79 -32.21 9.07
CA ASN A 462 28.96 -33.24 10.07
C ASN A 462 28.13 -34.47 9.71
N GLU A 463 28.84 -35.58 9.55
CA GLU A 463 28.33 -36.89 9.19
C GLU A 463 27.56 -37.52 10.36
N ALA A 464 26.43 -38.14 10.05
CA ALA A 464 25.98 -39.34 10.74
C ALA A 464 25.08 -40.16 9.80
N LYS A 465 25.66 -41.20 9.24
CA LYS A 465 24.97 -42.37 8.68
C LYS A 465 24.16 -43.02 9.81
N ASP A 466 22.92 -43.44 9.56
CA ASP A 466 22.64 -44.84 9.27
C ASP A 466 21.15 -45.12 8.96
N SER A 467 20.94 -46.04 8.01
CA SER A 467 19.78 -46.93 7.76
C SER A 467 18.35 -46.37 7.61
N GLN A 468 17.41 -46.96 6.86
CA GLN A 468 17.33 -48.01 5.83
C GLN A 468 15.82 -48.23 5.60
N ALA A 469 15.40 -48.30 4.34
CA ALA A 469 14.18 -48.92 3.81
C ALA A 469 12.79 -48.44 4.29
N GLY A 470 11.94 -48.10 3.33
CA GLY A 470 10.49 -47.99 3.51
C GLY A 470 9.80 -47.34 2.34
N ASP A 471 9.63 -48.09 1.24
CA ASP A 471 8.59 -47.84 0.23
C ASP A 471 7.25 -47.63 0.93
N GLY A 472 6.60 -46.52 0.63
CA GLY A 472 5.34 -46.09 1.25
C GLY A 472 4.75 -44.94 0.45
N ASP A 473 4.25 -45.29 -0.73
CA ASP A 473 3.21 -44.60 -1.47
C ASP A 473 2.08 -44.17 -0.51
N ASP A 474 2.08 -42.91 -0.10
CA ASP A 474 0.96 -42.29 0.61
C ASP A 474 0.74 -40.89 0.04
N GLY A 475 -0.31 -40.78 -0.77
CA GLY A 475 -0.77 -39.56 -1.41
C GLY A 475 -1.12 -38.52 -0.36
N THR A 476 -0.21 -37.59 -0.11
CA THR A 476 -0.46 -36.43 0.74
C THR A 476 -1.28 -35.40 -0.04
N ASN A 477 -2.61 -35.48 0.12
CA ASN A 477 -3.53 -34.37 -0.10
C ASN A 477 -3.14 -33.20 0.82
N ASN A 478 -2.23 -32.36 0.35
CA ASN A 478 -1.88 -31.12 1.02
C ASN A 478 -2.95 -30.05 0.73
N GLU A 479 -4.12 -30.17 1.36
CA GLU A 479 -5.24 -29.21 1.26
C GLU A 479 -4.95 -27.84 1.93
N ASN A 480 -3.73 -27.58 2.38
CA ASN A 480 -3.36 -26.35 3.08
C ASN A 480 -2.30 -25.51 2.37
N ASP A 481 -2.14 -25.66 1.04
CA ASP A 481 -1.43 -24.65 0.26
C ASP A 481 -2.40 -23.55 -0.22
N PRO A 482 -2.46 -22.37 0.45
CA PRO A 482 -3.30 -21.25 0.01
C PRO A 482 -2.85 -20.67 -1.34
N THR A 483 -1.77 -21.17 -1.95
CA THR A 483 -1.31 -20.71 -3.27
C THR A 483 -1.92 -21.50 -4.44
N SER A 484 -2.49 -22.69 -4.19
CA SER A 484 -3.05 -23.54 -5.26
C SER A 484 -4.52 -23.23 -5.61
N SER A 485 -5.12 -22.19 -5.03
CA SER A 485 -6.49 -21.73 -5.34
C SER A 485 -6.59 -20.90 -6.62
N TRP A 486 -5.48 -20.44 -7.20
CA TRP A 486 -5.52 -19.54 -8.37
C TRP A 486 -5.94 -20.23 -9.68
N ALA A 487 -5.75 -21.55 -9.81
CA ALA A 487 -6.03 -22.28 -11.06
C ALA A 487 -7.53 -22.51 -11.33
N ALA A 488 -8.39 -22.38 -10.32
CA ALA A 488 -9.84 -22.60 -10.47
C ALA A 488 -10.64 -21.35 -10.92
N TYR A 489 -9.99 -20.18 -11.05
CA TYR A 489 -10.65 -18.93 -11.48
C TYR A 489 -10.71 -18.74 -13.01
N SER A 490 -10.21 -19.68 -13.81
CA SER A 490 -10.03 -19.46 -15.25
C SER A 490 -11.31 -19.61 -16.10
N SER A 491 -12.45 -20.03 -15.53
CA SER A 491 -13.69 -20.31 -16.30
C SER A 491 -14.89 -19.41 -15.95
N THR A 492 -14.71 -18.30 -15.22
CA THR A 492 -15.79 -17.36 -14.86
C THR A 492 -15.46 -15.90 -15.19
N TRP A 493 -14.69 -15.67 -16.26
CA TRP A 493 -14.28 -14.31 -16.68
C TRP A 493 -15.42 -13.41 -17.13
N THR A 494 -16.60 -13.96 -17.42
CA THR A 494 -17.82 -13.17 -17.62
C THR A 494 -18.52 -13.00 -16.28
N ARG A 495 -18.13 -11.95 -15.53
CA ARG A 495 -19.01 -11.45 -14.48
C ARG A 495 -20.37 -11.13 -15.14
N PRO A 496 -21.49 -11.64 -14.63
CA PRO A 496 -22.80 -11.29 -15.18
C PRO A 496 -22.91 -9.77 -15.19
N THR A 497 -23.20 -9.20 -16.35
CA THR A 497 -23.32 -7.75 -16.51
C THR A 497 -24.39 -7.26 -15.52
N PRO A 498 -24.00 -6.50 -14.48
CA PRO A 498 -24.96 -6.07 -13.48
C PRO A 498 -25.94 -5.11 -14.15
N SER A 499 -27.23 -5.42 -14.05
CA SER A 499 -28.30 -4.59 -14.60
C SER A 499 -29.03 -3.88 -13.48
N LEU A 500 -29.39 -2.60 -13.69
CA LEU A 500 -30.26 -1.85 -12.76
C LEU A 500 -31.60 -2.55 -12.50
N THR A 501 -32.04 -3.39 -13.43
CA THR A 501 -33.27 -4.18 -13.28
C THR A 501 -33.22 -5.15 -12.10
N THR A 502 -32.03 -5.66 -11.75
CA THR A 502 -31.83 -6.53 -10.58
C THR A 502 -32.13 -5.82 -9.27
N TYR A 503 -31.85 -4.51 -9.20
CA TYR A 503 -31.99 -3.70 -7.98
C TYR A 503 -33.34 -2.99 -7.90
N LEU A 504 -33.75 -2.34 -8.98
CA LEU A 504 -34.92 -1.47 -9.02
C LEU A 504 -36.16 -2.13 -9.63
N GLY A 505 -36.01 -3.34 -10.16
CA GLY A 505 -36.99 -3.97 -11.06
C GLY A 505 -37.13 -3.17 -12.36
N PRO A 506 -38.25 -3.34 -13.09
CA PRO A 506 -38.63 -2.43 -14.16
C PRO A 506 -38.67 -0.99 -13.63
N SER A 507 -37.69 -0.19 -14.07
CA SER A 507 -37.48 1.17 -13.59
C SER A 507 -37.76 2.17 -14.70
N VAL A 508 -38.38 3.28 -14.35
CA VAL A 508 -38.57 4.43 -15.25
C VAL A 508 -37.38 5.38 -15.23
N LEU A 509 -36.29 5.02 -14.54
CA LEU A 509 -35.09 5.84 -14.43
C LEU A 509 -34.54 6.27 -15.80
N PRO A 510 -34.34 5.38 -16.80
CA PRO A 510 -33.86 5.80 -18.12
C PRO A 510 -34.85 6.68 -18.90
N LEU A 511 -36.14 6.64 -18.54
CA LEU A 511 -37.20 7.42 -19.18
C LEU A 511 -37.43 8.79 -18.54
N THR A 512 -36.88 9.02 -17.34
CA THR A 512 -37.12 10.23 -16.54
C THR A 512 -35.84 10.97 -16.20
N HIS A 513 -34.68 10.31 -16.29
CA HIS A 513 -33.37 10.85 -15.97
C HIS A 513 -32.39 10.61 -17.12
N THR A 514 -31.38 11.46 -17.18
CA THR A 514 -30.21 11.38 -18.06
C THR A 514 -28.97 11.76 -17.25
N THR A 515 -27.82 11.87 -17.92
CA THR A 515 -26.56 12.27 -17.29
C THR A 515 -26.34 13.77 -17.37
N GLY A 516 -25.92 14.37 -16.26
CA GLY A 516 -25.61 15.79 -16.13
C GLY A 516 -24.10 16.02 -16.19
N VAL A 517 -23.57 16.66 -15.15
CA VAL A 517 -22.13 16.95 -15.04
C VAL A 517 -21.32 15.65 -14.96
N VAL A 518 -20.22 15.60 -15.71
CA VAL A 518 -19.27 14.49 -15.70
C VAL A 518 -17.88 15.03 -15.37
N GLU A 519 -17.30 14.57 -14.26
CA GLU A 519 -15.98 15.01 -13.80
C GLU A 519 -15.07 13.84 -13.42
N SER A 520 -13.78 13.90 -13.72
CA SER A 520 -12.75 13.03 -13.14
C SER A 520 -12.09 13.78 -11.99
N SER A 521 -12.17 13.28 -10.77
CA SER A 521 -11.57 13.94 -9.61
C SER A 521 -11.31 13.00 -8.45
N THR A 522 -10.40 13.38 -7.55
CA THR A 522 -10.23 12.71 -6.26
C THR A 522 -11.12 13.40 -5.21
N ARG A 523 -11.97 12.61 -4.56
CA ARG A 523 -12.89 13.08 -3.51
C ARG A 523 -12.74 12.27 -2.24
N ARG A 524 -12.97 12.91 -1.10
CA ARG A 524 -12.89 12.29 0.24
C ARG A 524 -14.27 12.01 0.81
N VAL A 525 -14.41 10.86 1.47
CA VAL A 525 -15.63 10.49 2.19
C VAL A 525 -15.82 11.37 3.42
N CYS A 526 -16.92 12.11 3.47
CA CYS A 526 -17.26 13.01 4.57
C CYS A 526 -18.41 12.51 5.44
N GLU A 527 -19.48 12.01 4.81
CA GLU A 527 -20.68 11.57 5.51
C GLU A 527 -21.29 10.35 4.80
N ILE A 528 -21.93 9.46 5.55
CA ILE A 528 -22.60 8.27 5.01
C ILE A 528 -23.98 8.18 5.64
N HIS A 529 -24.99 8.13 4.78
CA HIS A 529 -26.38 7.94 5.16
C HIS A 529 -26.85 6.56 4.71
N PRO A 530 -27.39 5.73 5.61
CA PRO A 530 -27.97 4.45 5.24
C PRO A 530 -29.19 4.65 4.31
N PRO A 531 -29.62 3.60 3.57
CA PRO A 531 -30.83 3.67 2.76
C PRO A 531 -32.04 4.10 3.61
N ALA A 532 -32.92 4.89 3.02
CA ALA A 532 -34.13 5.35 3.70
C ALA A 532 -35.00 4.14 4.05
N VAL A 533 -35.35 3.99 5.33
CA VAL A 533 -36.26 2.94 5.77
C VAL A 533 -37.60 3.20 5.11
N THR A 534 -37.93 2.40 4.09
CA THR A 534 -39.21 2.52 3.42
C THR A 534 -40.29 2.23 4.45
N PRO A 535 -41.24 3.15 4.71
CA PRO A 535 -42.32 2.87 5.63
C PRO A 535 -43.02 1.61 5.13
N SER A 536 -43.07 0.59 5.98
CA SER A 536 -43.65 -0.72 5.65
C SER A 536 -44.97 -0.53 4.90
N VAL A 537 -45.11 -1.20 3.76
CA VAL A 537 -46.22 -1.07 2.78
C VAL A 537 -47.62 -1.05 3.44
N GLY A 538 -47.77 -1.59 4.65
CA GLY A 538 -48.99 -1.52 5.46
C GLY A 538 -49.42 -0.13 5.96
N GLN A 539 -48.57 0.91 5.87
CA GLN A 539 -48.92 2.30 6.19
C GLN A 539 -49.09 3.19 4.96
N GLN A 540 -49.42 2.62 3.79
CA GLN A 540 -50.07 3.40 2.73
C GLN A 540 -51.38 3.91 3.32
N GLN A 541 -51.30 5.09 3.92
CA GLN A 541 -52.41 5.81 4.50
C GLN A 541 -53.51 5.77 3.46
N LYS A 542 -54.62 5.15 3.87
CA LYS A 542 -55.91 5.17 3.22
C LYS A 542 -56.31 6.64 3.07
N ARG A 543 -55.67 7.35 2.13
CA ARG A 543 -55.98 8.74 1.79
C ARG A 543 -57.41 8.67 1.32
N LYS A 544 -58.32 9.04 2.24
CA LYS A 544 -59.77 9.03 2.02
C LYS A 544 -60.01 9.71 0.69
N GLY A 545 -60.41 8.92 -0.30
CA GLY A 545 -60.53 9.37 -1.67
C GLY A 545 -61.40 10.62 -1.72
N ALA A 546 -60.79 11.72 -2.16
CA ALA A 546 -61.56 12.83 -2.71
C ALA A 546 -62.28 12.25 -3.93
N LYS A 547 -63.56 11.94 -3.72
CA LYS A 547 -64.46 11.26 -4.64
C LYS A 547 -64.63 12.13 -5.89
N GLY A 548 -63.82 11.94 -6.92
CA GLY A 548 -63.95 12.70 -8.17
C GLY A 548 -62.70 12.86 -9.04
N SER A 549 -61.49 12.50 -8.57
CA SER A 549 -60.31 12.55 -9.46
C SER A 549 -60.36 11.40 -10.45
N LYS A 550 -60.62 11.70 -11.73
CA LYS A 550 -60.47 10.77 -12.85
C LYS A 550 -59.14 10.03 -12.72
N ALA A 551 -59.15 8.70 -12.93
CA ALA A 551 -57.96 7.86 -12.88
C ALA A 551 -56.85 8.52 -13.71
N LYS A 552 -55.87 9.11 -13.02
CA LYS A 552 -54.74 9.77 -13.67
C LYS A 552 -53.94 8.64 -14.31
N GLU A 553 -53.88 8.67 -15.62
CA GLU A 553 -53.06 7.77 -16.45
C GLU A 553 -51.68 7.62 -15.81
N TRP A 554 -51.22 6.37 -15.69
CA TRP A 554 -49.95 6.06 -15.04
C TRP A 554 -48.82 6.68 -15.86
N ALA A 555 -48.40 7.87 -15.47
CA ALA A 555 -47.26 8.55 -16.07
C ALA A 555 -46.00 8.20 -15.27
N PRO A 556 -44.91 7.77 -15.93
CA PRO A 556 -43.59 7.68 -15.33
C PRO A 556 -43.26 8.99 -14.60
N SER A 557 -43.03 8.94 -13.28
CA SER A 557 -42.70 10.12 -12.50
C SER A 557 -41.26 10.04 -12.00
N ALA A 558 -40.47 11.09 -12.27
CA ALA A 558 -39.08 11.18 -11.82
C ALA A 558 -38.98 11.02 -10.29
N SER A 559 -39.89 11.67 -9.55
CA SER A 559 -39.96 11.54 -8.08
C SER A 559 -40.18 10.10 -7.60
N GLY A 560 -40.88 9.27 -8.37
CA GLY A 560 -41.06 7.85 -8.03
C GLY A 560 -39.78 7.05 -8.20
N ALA A 561 -39.00 7.33 -9.25
CA ALA A 561 -37.69 6.71 -9.46
C ALA A 561 -36.69 7.12 -8.37
N GLU A 562 -36.61 8.42 -8.04
CA GLU A 562 -35.76 8.92 -6.94
C GLU A 562 -36.12 8.29 -5.59
N SER A 563 -37.42 8.15 -5.28
CA SER A 563 -37.84 7.52 -4.02
C SER A 563 -37.41 6.06 -3.92
N LYS A 564 -37.34 5.34 -5.06
CA LYS A 564 -36.78 3.99 -5.10
C LYS A 564 -35.27 4.02 -4.92
N LEU A 565 -34.55 4.95 -5.54
CA LEU A 565 -33.11 5.10 -5.34
C LEU A 565 -32.78 5.34 -3.86
N ASP A 566 -33.46 6.28 -3.22
CA ASP A 566 -33.30 6.59 -1.79
C ASP A 566 -33.60 5.39 -0.87
N ALA A 567 -34.56 4.54 -1.25
CA ALA A 567 -34.97 3.37 -0.48
C ALA A 567 -33.97 2.20 -0.57
N HIS A 568 -33.30 2.05 -1.71
CA HIS A 568 -32.45 0.89 -1.99
C HIS A 568 -30.96 1.15 -1.76
N PHE A 569 -30.49 2.38 -1.99
CA PHE A 569 -29.07 2.71 -1.98
C PHE A 569 -28.70 3.59 -0.79
N ALA A 570 -27.48 3.40 -0.31
CA ALA A 570 -26.89 4.30 0.67
C ALA A 570 -26.38 5.56 -0.03
N LYS A 571 -26.31 6.66 0.70
CA LYS A 571 -25.81 7.95 0.20
C LYS A 571 -24.48 8.28 0.86
N VAL A 572 -23.44 8.44 0.06
CA VAL A 572 -22.10 8.82 0.50
C VAL A 572 -21.82 10.24 0.04
N VAL A 573 -21.63 11.16 0.99
CA VAL A 573 -21.28 12.56 0.70
C VAL A 573 -19.77 12.65 0.53
N LEU A 574 -19.35 13.05 -0.67
CA LEU A 574 -17.96 13.17 -1.05
C LEU A 574 -17.58 14.64 -1.23
N ALA A 575 -16.64 15.13 -0.43
CA ALA A 575 -16.06 16.46 -0.60
C ALA A 575 -14.83 16.41 -1.53
N PRO A 576 -14.47 17.52 -2.18
CA PRO A 576 -13.19 17.63 -2.88
C PRO A 576 -12.03 17.26 -1.95
N TRP A 577 -11.00 16.58 -2.48
CA TRP A 577 -9.81 16.22 -1.70
C TRP A 577 -9.13 17.46 -1.09
N GLY A 578 -9.07 18.55 -1.86
CA GLY A 578 -8.64 19.87 -1.40
C GLY A 578 -7.13 20.11 -1.43
N ARG A 579 -6.34 19.18 -1.98
CA ARG A 579 -4.88 19.29 -2.12
C ARG A 579 -4.48 18.79 -3.50
N GLU A 580 -3.71 19.58 -4.24
CA GLU A 580 -3.08 19.16 -5.48
C GLU A 580 -1.67 18.70 -5.11
N GLU A 581 -1.55 17.43 -4.69
CA GLU A 581 -0.31 16.87 -4.13
C GLU A 581 -0.01 15.52 -4.83
N GLY A 582 1.18 15.39 -5.44
CA GLY A 582 1.69 14.13 -5.98
C GLY A 582 0.93 13.58 -7.18
N ASP A 583 0.43 12.35 -7.06
CA ASP A 583 -0.33 11.64 -8.11
C ASP A 583 -1.83 11.97 -8.11
N ILE A 584 -2.27 12.89 -7.26
CA ILE A 584 -3.65 13.38 -7.21
C ILE A 584 -3.80 14.48 -8.27
N SER A 585 -4.41 14.12 -9.39
CA SER A 585 -4.69 15.07 -10.47
C SER A 585 -5.75 16.09 -10.06
N ARG A 586 -5.58 17.31 -10.56
CA ARG A 586 -6.61 18.35 -10.51
C ARG A 586 -7.90 17.83 -11.15
N PRO A 587 -9.10 18.22 -10.66
CA PRO A 587 -10.34 17.80 -11.29
C PRO A 587 -10.38 18.17 -12.77
N GLU A 588 -10.93 17.27 -13.58
CA GLU A 588 -11.11 17.43 -15.03
C GLU A 588 -12.59 17.27 -15.38
N ILE A 589 -13.11 18.13 -16.25
CA ILE A 589 -14.51 18.05 -16.72
C ILE A 589 -14.50 17.41 -18.10
N TRP A 590 -15.25 16.32 -18.26
CA TRP A 590 -15.29 15.57 -19.52
C TRP A 590 -16.15 16.27 -20.58
N GLU A 591 -15.84 16.02 -21.85
CA GLU A 591 -16.61 16.54 -23.00
C GLU A 591 -18.06 16.03 -23.02
N THR A 592 -18.30 14.88 -22.40
CA THR A 592 -19.64 14.29 -22.23
C THR A 592 -20.48 14.98 -21.15
N SER A 593 -19.87 15.89 -20.37
CA SER A 593 -20.52 16.65 -19.31
C SER A 593 -21.61 17.56 -19.86
N ARG A 594 -22.76 17.59 -19.18
CA ARG A 594 -23.91 18.43 -19.51
C ARG A 594 -24.30 19.31 -18.33
N GLY A 595 -24.72 20.53 -18.61
CA GLY A 595 -25.16 21.49 -17.60
C GLY A 595 -24.07 22.48 -17.18
N PRO A 596 -24.41 23.42 -16.29
CA PRO A 596 -23.52 24.51 -15.92
C PRO A 596 -22.41 24.02 -14.98
N VAL A 597 -21.15 24.22 -15.38
CA VAL A 597 -19.95 23.82 -14.63
C VAL A 597 -18.95 24.97 -14.60
N ILE A 598 -18.29 25.15 -13.46
CA ILE A 598 -17.12 26.03 -13.34
C ILE A 598 -15.89 25.19 -13.69
N HIS A 599 -15.22 25.52 -14.80
CA HIS A 599 -14.01 24.80 -15.20
C HIS A 599 -12.88 25.07 -14.19
N PRO A 600 -12.24 24.02 -13.63
CA PRO A 600 -11.17 24.18 -12.66
C PRO A 600 -9.95 24.85 -13.29
N ASN A 601 -9.68 24.60 -14.59
CA ASN A 601 -8.65 25.30 -15.34
C ASN A 601 -9.25 26.50 -16.10
N PRO A 602 -8.97 27.76 -15.68
CA PRO A 602 -9.51 28.94 -16.36
C PRO A 602 -8.99 29.09 -17.80
N GLN A 603 -7.81 28.53 -18.13
CA GLN A 603 -7.28 28.60 -19.50
C GLN A 603 -8.03 27.67 -20.46
N ALA A 604 -8.46 26.49 -19.97
CA ALA A 604 -9.24 25.54 -20.77
C ALA A 604 -10.64 26.10 -21.15
N ALA A 605 -11.21 26.97 -20.30
CA ALA A 605 -12.50 27.62 -20.57
C ALA A 605 -12.47 28.50 -21.83
N THR A 606 -11.30 29.00 -22.24
CA THR A 606 -11.16 29.90 -23.41
C THR A 606 -11.29 29.18 -24.75
N VAL A 607 -11.11 27.85 -24.78
CA VAL A 607 -11.05 27.06 -26.02
C VAL A 607 -12.42 26.44 -26.36
N SER A 608 -13.26 26.16 -25.37
CA SER A 608 -14.63 25.63 -25.56
C SER A 608 -15.66 26.71 -25.95
N LYS A 609 -15.27 27.64 -26.85
CA LYS A 609 -16.07 28.81 -27.30
C LYS A 609 -17.31 28.49 -28.15
N GLY A 610 -17.74 27.23 -28.22
CA GLY A 610 -19.01 26.82 -28.85
C GLY A 610 -20.22 26.85 -27.90
N SER A 611 -19.99 26.91 -26.58
CA SER A 611 -21.03 27.00 -25.56
C SER A 611 -21.12 28.44 -25.07
N THR A 612 -22.11 29.19 -25.55
CA THR A 612 -22.37 30.59 -25.21
C THR A 612 -22.82 30.73 -23.75
N ALA A 613 -21.87 30.64 -22.82
CA ALA A 613 -22.04 31.13 -21.47
C ALA A 613 -22.05 32.67 -21.51
N THR A 614 -23.23 33.24 -21.71
CA THR A 614 -23.46 34.68 -21.57
C THR A 614 -23.32 35.05 -20.10
N SER A 615 -22.10 35.38 -19.70
CA SER A 615 -21.80 36.07 -18.43
C SER A 615 -22.32 37.50 -18.52
N GLY A 616 -23.65 37.65 -18.51
CA GLY A 616 -24.38 38.92 -18.52
C GLY A 616 -25.48 38.85 -17.48
N SER A 617 -25.25 39.58 -16.39
CA SER A 617 -26.07 39.74 -15.19
C SER A 617 -27.59 39.86 -15.37
N ASN A 618 -28.27 39.41 -14.31
CA ASN A 618 -29.61 39.75 -13.82
C ASN A 618 -30.77 38.81 -14.18
N GLU A 619 -31.05 37.96 -13.18
CA GLU A 619 -32.38 37.72 -12.60
C GLU A 619 -33.55 37.57 -13.58
N VAL A 620 -33.95 36.32 -13.80
CA VAL A 620 -35.24 35.75 -13.35
C VAL A 620 -35.50 34.47 -14.14
N GLY A 621 -35.37 33.31 -13.48
CA GLY A 621 -35.82 32.02 -14.03
C GLY A 621 -34.92 30.85 -13.66
N THR A 622 -34.98 30.39 -12.41
CA THR A 622 -34.64 29.02 -11.93
C THR A 622 -33.38 28.33 -12.50
N ALA A 623 -32.34 29.09 -12.87
CA ALA A 623 -31.11 28.52 -13.39
C ALA A 623 -30.35 27.80 -12.27
N ARG A 624 -30.15 26.50 -12.45
CA ARG A 624 -29.40 25.58 -11.57
C ARG A 624 -28.02 26.18 -11.26
N LYS A 625 -27.62 26.26 -9.97
CA LYS A 625 -26.27 26.71 -9.56
C LYS A 625 -25.21 25.90 -10.34
N PRO A 626 -24.26 26.56 -11.03
CA PRO A 626 -23.12 25.89 -11.66
C PRO A 626 -22.36 25.02 -10.66
N HIS A 627 -21.99 23.81 -11.08
CA HIS A 627 -21.20 22.88 -10.26
C HIS A 627 -19.73 23.29 -10.26
N ASP A 628 -19.13 23.40 -9.08
CA ASP A 628 -17.70 23.66 -8.90
C ASP A 628 -17.00 22.40 -8.35
N PRO A 629 -16.18 21.71 -9.16
CA PRO A 629 -15.52 20.47 -8.73
C PRO A 629 -14.52 20.67 -7.58
N LEU A 630 -14.03 21.89 -7.35
CA LEU A 630 -13.04 22.20 -6.30
C LEU A 630 -13.70 22.53 -4.95
N ILE A 631 -14.99 22.86 -4.94
CA ILE A 631 -15.69 23.34 -3.73
C ILE A 631 -16.90 22.46 -3.40
N ASP A 632 -17.68 22.08 -4.40
CA ASP A 632 -18.97 21.44 -4.18
C ASP A 632 -18.81 19.97 -3.77
N THR A 633 -19.61 19.57 -2.78
CA THR A 633 -19.77 18.17 -2.37
C THR A 633 -20.74 17.45 -3.31
N ILE A 634 -20.50 16.17 -3.58
CA ILE A 634 -21.43 15.32 -4.33
C ILE A 634 -22.04 14.25 -3.43
N THR A 635 -23.24 13.78 -3.78
CA THR A 635 -23.91 12.67 -3.07
C THR A 635 -23.90 11.44 -3.97
N LEU A 636 -22.96 10.55 -3.71
CA LEU A 636 -22.81 9.29 -4.41
C LEU A 636 -23.83 8.26 -3.88
N LEU A 637 -24.57 7.63 -4.78
CA LEU A 637 -25.39 6.46 -4.46
C LEU A 637 -24.53 5.21 -4.59
N VAL A 638 -24.55 4.36 -3.56
CA VAL A 638 -23.80 3.10 -3.53
C VAL A 638 -24.63 1.97 -2.93
N ASP A 639 -24.23 0.74 -3.26
CA ASP A 639 -24.72 -0.46 -2.58
C ASP A 639 -24.49 -0.38 -1.06
N PRO A 640 -25.44 -0.83 -0.22
CA PRO A 640 -25.30 -0.75 1.24
C PRO A 640 -24.03 -1.41 1.80
N GLU A 641 -23.53 -2.46 1.13
CA GLU A 641 -22.28 -3.14 1.51
C GLU A 641 -21.06 -2.21 1.38
N VAL A 642 -21.00 -1.42 0.31
CA VAL A 642 -19.95 -0.42 0.10
C VAL A 642 -19.99 0.63 1.21
N ALA A 643 -21.20 1.10 1.56
CA ALA A 643 -21.38 2.10 2.61
C ALA A 643 -20.93 1.59 3.98
N GLU A 644 -21.21 0.33 4.34
CA GLU A 644 -20.71 -0.25 5.59
C GLU A 644 -19.18 -0.37 5.60
N ALA A 645 -18.55 -0.70 4.46
CA ALA A 645 -17.10 -0.70 4.36
C ALA A 645 -16.49 0.72 4.52
N LEU A 646 -17.06 1.72 3.84
CA LEU A 646 -16.60 3.10 3.89
C LEU A 646 -16.81 3.74 5.28
N LYS A 647 -17.84 3.33 6.02
CA LYS A 647 -18.12 3.80 7.38
C LYS A 647 -17.02 3.46 8.38
N LEU A 648 -16.24 2.42 8.11
CA LEU A 648 -15.10 2.02 8.94
C LEU A 648 -13.85 2.87 8.67
N VAL A 649 -13.81 3.63 7.56
CA VAL A 649 -12.67 4.45 7.11
C VAL A 649 -13.09 5.86 6.67
N PRO A 650 -13.55 6.70 7.61
CA PRO A 650 -13.90 8.08 7.27
C PRO A 650 -12.67 8.83 6.72
N GLY A 651 -12.88 9.68 5.71
CA GLY A 651 -11.81 10.48 5.11
C GLY A 651 -10.97 9.76 4.05
N ILE A 652 -11.26 8.50 3.71
CA ILE A 652 -10.64 7.84 2.55
C ILE A 652 -10.88 8.66 1.27
N GLY A 653 -9.84 8.81 0.47
CA GLY A 653 -9.89 9.41 -0.86
C GLY A 653 -10.22 8.37 -1.91
N VAL A 654 -11.07 8.71 -2.88
CA VAL A 654 -11.39 7.88 -4.03
C VAL A 654 -11.23 8.75 -5.28
N THR A 655 -10.54 8.24 -6.29
CA THR A 655 -10.44 8.87 -7.60
C THR A 655 -11.27 8.06 -8.58
N ALA A 656 -12.20 8.74 -9.22
CA ALA A 656 -13.10 8.14 -10.19
C ALA A 656 -13.59 9.21 -11.16
N THR A 657 -14.30 8.76 -12.19
CA THR A 657 -15.19 9.63 -12.95
C THR A 657 -16.55 9.67 -12.27
N TRP A 658 -16.96 10.83 -11.78
CA TRP A 658 -18.26 11.05 -11.14
C TRP A 658 -19.25 11.54 -12.19
N VAL A 659 -20.41 10.87 -12.24
CA VAL A 659 -21.47 11.19 -13.20
C VAL A 659 -22.73 11.58 -12.45
N GLU A 660 -23.21 12.79 -12.70
CA GLU A 660 -24.46 13.28 -12.14
C GLU A 660 -25.67 12.64 -12.82
N ILE A 661 -26.64 12.20 -12.04
CA ILE A 661 -27.97 11.78 -12.49
C ILE A 661 -28.89 13.00 -12.42
N VAL A 662 -29.38 13.46 -13.57
CA VAL A 662 -30.23 14.65 -13.70
C VAL A 662 -31.55 14.28 -14.36
N ARG A 663 -32.65 14.94 -13.98
CA ARG A 663 -33.95 14.71 -14.63
C ARG A 663 -33.95 15.24 -16.06
N LEU A 664 -34.65 14.58 -16.97
CA LEU A 664 -34.80 15.04 -18.36
C LEU A 664 -35.44 16.44 -18.43
N GLU A 665 -36.43 16.70 -17.58
CA GLU A 665 -37.12 18.00 -17.48
C GLU A 665 -36.18 19.17 -17.10
N GLU A 666 -35.07 18.89 -16.40
CA GLU A 666 -34.07 19.91 -16.06
C GLU A 666 -33.09 20.18 -17.23
N VAL A 667 -32.86 19.20 -18.11
CA VAL A 667 -31.92 19.32 -19.23
C VAL A 667 -32.58 19.94 -20.45
N GLU A 668 -33.82 19.60 -20.74
CA GLU A 668 -34.55 20.08 -21.92
C GLU A 668 -35.01 21.55 -21.79
N GLY A 669 -34.83 22.15 -20.61
CA GLY A 669 -34.99 23.57 -20.34
C GLY A 669 -36.26 24.16 -20.92
N GLU A 670 -37.39 24.02 -20.23
CA GLU A 670 -38.74 24.54 -20.57
C GLU A 670 -38.79 25.46 -21.81
N THR A 671 -38.71 24.88 -23.00
CA THR A 671 -38.84 25.63 -24.26
C THR A 671 -40.29 26.03 -24.52
N GLY A 672 -41.23 25.59 -23.68
CA GLY A 672 -42.63 26.01 -23.69
C GLY A 672 -43.00 26.74 -22.40
N GLY A 673 -43.13 28.07 -22.46
CA GLY A 673 -43.34 28.99 -21.34
C GLY A 673 -44.64 28.87 -20.54
N SER A 674 -45.06 27.67 -20.16
CA SER A 674 -46.16 27.45 -19.24
C SER A 674 -45.61 27.42 -17.81
N LYS A 675 -45.49 28.61 -17.20
CA LYS A 675 -45.28 28.82 -15.76
C LYS A 675 -46.44 28.20 -14.98
N ARG A 676 -46.54 26.88 -14.92
CA ARG A 676 -47.35 26.22 -13.90
C ARG A 676 -46.60 26.39 -12.61
N ALA A 677 -47.07 27.31 -11.78
CA ALA A 677 -46.68 27.45 -10.40
C ALA A 677 -46.69 26.03 -9.78
N VAL A 678 -45.49 25.49 -9.56
CA VAL A 678 -45.31 24.30 -8.75
C VAL A 678 -45.64 24.77 -7.34
N ASP A 679 -46.89 24.56 -6.95
CA ASP A 679 -47.42 24.93 -5.64
C ASP A 679 -46.44 24.47 -4.55
N GLY A 680 -45.97 25.46 -3.78
CA GLY A 680 -44.86 25.40 -2.84
C GLY A 680 -45.06 24.49 -1.63
N SER A 681 -45.33 23.20 -1.85
CA SER A 681 -45.43 22.21 -0.79
C SER A 681 -44.07 21.57 -0.49
N ALA A 682 -43.54 21.97 0.66
CA ALA A 682 -42.48 21.34 1.45
C ALA A 682 -41.04 21.47 0.92
N GLN A 683 -40.46 22.65 1.17
CA GLN A 683 -39.13 22.77 1.78
C GLN A 683 -39.09 21.98 3.11
N GLY A 684 -39.19 20.65 3.05
CA GLY A 684 -38.61 19.82 4.11
C GLY A 684 -37.10 19.91 3.94
N ALA A 685 -36.36 20.06 5.03
CA ALA A 685 -34.90 20.26 5.08
C ALA A 685 -34.05 19.06 4.57
N GLY A 686 -34.51 18.37 3.52
CA GLY A 686 -33.85 17.23 2.91
C GLY A 686 -32.98 17.69 1.75
N TYR A 687 -31.67 17.49 1.91
CA TYR A 687 -30.60 17.42 0.93
C TYR A 687 -30.91 17.83 -0.53
N PRO A 688 -30.08 18.69 -1.16
CA PRO A 688 -30.19 18.91 -2.59
C PRO A 688 -30.08 17.57 -3.32
N LYS A 689 -31.15 17.19 -4.03
CA LYS A 689 -31.31 15.90 -4.70
C LYS A 689 -30.45 15.80 -5.96
N ARG A 690 -29.14 15.94 -5.83
CA ARG A 690 -28.19 15.62 -6.90
C ARG A 690 -27.56 14.30 -6.57
N PHE A 691 -28.04 13.26 -7.23
CA PHE A 691 -27.47 11.92 -7.10
C PHE A 691 -26.35 11.75 -8.12
N TRP A 692 -25.32 11.05 -7.70
CA TRP A 692 -24.17 10.73 -8.52
C TRP A 692 -23.94 9.22 -8.49
N TYR A 693 -23.40 8.69 -9.56
CA TYR A 693 -22.77 7.37 -9.60
C TYR A 693 -21.31 7.56 -10.04
N HIS A 694 -20.50 6.50 -9.95
CA HIS A 694 -19.11 6.56 -10.38
C HIS A 694 -18.84 5.66 -11.59
N GLU A 695 -17.86 6.02 -12.39
CA GLU A 695 -17.26 5.19 -13.44
C GLU A 695 -15.75 5.19 -13.24
N ASP A 696 -15.07 4.17 -13.78
CA ASP A 696 -13.61 4.14 -13.93
C ASP A 696 -12.85 4.55 -12.65
N VAL A 697 -13.09 3.85 -11.53
CA VAL A 697 -12.35 4.07 -10.27
C VAL A 697 -10.88 3.74 -10.50
N THR A 698 -10.01 4.74 -10.44
CA THR A 698 -8.57 4.61 -10.75
C THR A 698 -7.71 4.41 -9.51
N SER A 699 -8.08 5.01 -8.38
CA SER A 699 -7.28 4.94 -7.15
C SER A 699 -8.08 5.18 -5.88
N THR A 700 -7.60 4.59 -4.77
CA THR A 700 -8.07 4.85 -3.41
C THR A 700 -6.91 5.29 -2.51
N PHE A 701 -7.12 6.30 -1.69
CA PHE A 701 -6.08 6.94 -0.88
C PHE A 701 -6.43 6.89 0.61
N PRO A 702 -5.48 6.57 1.50
CA PRO A 702 -5.71 6.67 2.94
C PRO A 702 -5.96 8.12 3.36
N SER A 703 -6.62 8.32 4.50
CA SER A 703 -6.94 9.67 5.02
C SER A 703 -5.67 10.47 5.34
N PHE A 704 -4.56 9.77 5.63
CA PHE A 704 -3.24 10.33 5.89
C PHE A 704 -2.34 10.40 4.65
N TYR A 705 -2.89 10.22 3.45
CA TYR A 705 -2.11 10.30 2.21
C TYR A 705 -1.29 11.59 2.17
N THR A 706 0.01 11.42 1.98
CA THR A 706 0.97 12.53 1.82
C THR A 706 1.77 12.27 0.55
N ALA A 707 1.80 13.25 -0.35
CA ALA A 707 2.60 13.16 -1.56
C ALA A 707 4.08 13.14 -1.23
N LYS A 708 4.85 12.53 -2.12
CA LYS A 708 6.30 12.48 -2.05
C LYS A 708 6.86 13.81 -2.56
N ASP A 709 6.76 14.86 -1.76
CA ASP A 709 7.44 16.14 -2.02
C ASP A 709 8.90 16.04 -1.52
N TRP A 710 9.61 14.98 -1.93
CA TRP A 710 10.89 14.59 -1.31
C TRP A 710 12.13 15.23 -1.97
N GLU A 711 11.92 16.00 -3.03
CA GLU A 711 12.96 16.72 -3.77
C GLU A 711 13.19 18.14 -3.25
#